data_AF-A0A023G935-F1
#
_entry.id   AF-A0A023G935-F1
#
_cell.length_a   1.000
_cell.length_b   1.000
_cell.length_c   1.000
_cell.angle_alpha   90.00
_cell.angle_beta   90.00
_cell.angle_gamma   90.00
#
_symmetry.space_group_name_H-M   'P 1'
#
loop_
_entity.id
_entity.type
_entity.pdbx_description
1 polymer ?
#
loop_
_entity_poly.entity_id
_entity_poly.type
_entity_poly.pdbx_seq_one_letter_code
_entity_poly.pdbx_strand_id
1 'polypeptide(L)'
;RGPLGRETGCPSTDTTLLDGVETEHHLAQEFPVTDDLQNVEELKHANRLVEKFGLHGNKENFVQGLHRLARLEFTDEDIKEVGEEEGGGLLFLVLYNALMPFSYEEINDIYRNHVLTAPDDIKQSVRHVFLDLLAAEGLNQHVSFGIHLIENNELTTQEAERFYSKLHLNLKEVSPAMVRLVGDSCRTEAVKAHRDVWTTCKLAASALVGSKSCNHSHDEHHEDHGTCSPEVVSHVFNYSVTPHDVEHEPEYQTEVFIRAAGNIGTQKAMHYLERFILPKWHANEHERMAALWALKQASRNHPELARSIVLPVFHNESEPSEIRIAAFLVVVVSNPDLYILRHIAQEVITDPSDQVVAFVTSAFRSLAASKYPCHREIAQHLRYVLPMWENIPKFMRPLDKARSHLVLDSGYNAKYDFGGVTIMEMIRSHDSYFPRNLYINMKDYVAGHSTDTLALSFESWGMDKLLNKLVGPQPGSTKSIWDFMGRRRFPRDASAKERKEIEDALHIHDREYDHAYARLSLSAFGKAIDSWSFDESILATINPNDAPEQTAEKIFGQEVRKKAFYLTQDMTYITPTELGVPVFFDFKRAEFLYANHQKIDITHGDAAEINLSIKRHYLYEIRAYQMIGIALTFAKSSLGSGYNSRTIISWPLDLKATLAPLEGKLKLHRPLHLPWNAANHNFRPFTFQTPYDRTTDIDSTVHALVEEHKPLYRNDELVEFDRHYFGDIFGVDTRMKGYLIKKGLHRGLNEFFNEMTWRDRFYYVLINPHWHPRDFKIYFEPAAENPTKELDIEIAYKFLEHDDSRESHFPVHDQIGADPEVPSTHVLSVDVNFKGDTKERKLSAEMRYSFNHDLFNHKVQFFYDRSPFTKDEHEHLKICAAAEAHFPKPDWSRIGNLATFYQGRQIDAKLDVHYGSSCEGQSSITLNGHFSHTEHDEEQLAAVAAGKPITQNLRKSGLHWLGLKCLKGREHGIPFNYYCLKFLRHSSRFGKLTADVEWKNYKPLLNKLLHYISKYHHLTPEEGGFFSVIRSHFTGENGKLHVVSRVPWWNLKDQPHTDMVITTEDGHHYSHWNVPTFSHMLEPRVYSPLGYSNFGEYNALYRHHVCDLQGNGLRTFDGSVVELPDTDCWKVVTRDCSPNQRFLLLARATGNPSFAKALKLFIHKTKVEILSVAEDSGLILRVDGSKVEATPERPYSHTDHDVELFEVKTHDKWYEVVSKPYGIYLTF
;
A
#
# COMPACT_ATOMS: atom_id res chain seq x y z
N ARG A 1 40.19 -1.02 24.00
CA ARG A 1 39.41 -1.11 22.72
C ARG A 1 38.31 -2.13 22.94
N GLY A 2 37.20 -1.72 23.54
CA GLY A 2 35.96 -2.51 23.66
C GLY A 2 34.86 -1.76 22.91
N PRO A 3 33.97 -2.42 22.15
CA PRO A 3 32.99 -1.75 21.30
C PRO A 3 31.77 -1.33 22.12
N LEU A 4 31.47 -0.03 22.11
CA LEU A 4 30.15 0.52 22.50
C LEU A 4 29.09 0.02 21.52
N GLY A 5 27.98 -0.49 22.06
CA GLY A 5 26.89 -1.14 21.34
C GLY A 5 26.20 -0.24 20.31
N ARG A 6 26.03 -0.79 19.10
CA ARG A 6 25.25 -0.21 18.00
C ARG A 6 23.80 -0.66 18.08
N GLU A 7 22.98 0.06 18.84
CA GLU A 7 21.68 0.44 18.28
C GLU A 7 21.98 1.50 17.21
N THR A 8 21.31 1.45 16.07
CA THR A 8 21.66 2.21 14.87
C THR A 8 21.64 3.72 15.10
N GLY A 9 22.76 4.27 15.58
CA GLY A 9 23.10 5.67 15.46
C GLY A 9 23.36 5.95 13.98
N CYS A 10 22.65 6.93 13.42
CA CYS A 10 23.12 7.56 12.19
C CYS A 10 24.56 8.06 12.41
N PRO A 11 25.45 8.02 11.41
CA PRO A 11 26.84 8.40 11.59
C PRO A 11 26.94 9.84 12.10
N SER A 12 27.36 10.01 13.35
CA SER A 12 27.74 11.30 13.92
C SER A 12 29.18 11.63 13.52
N THR A 13 29.46 12.92 13.35
CA THR A 13 30.79 13.43 12.99
C THR A 13 31.74 13.37 14.19
N ASP A 14 32.57 12.32 14.28
CA ASP A 14 33.63 12.24 15.28
C ASP A 14 34.82 13.13 14.92
N THR A 15 35.30 13.90 15.90
CA THR A 15 36.50 14.74 15.80
C THR A 15 37.66 14.01 16.47
N THR A 16 38.77 13.79 15.76
CA THR A 16 39.94 13.07 16.29
C THR A 16 40.75 13.94 17.25
N LEU A 17 41.01 13.43 18.46
CA LEU A 17 41.94 14.02 19.44
C LEU A 17 43.21 13.17 19.59
N LEU A 18 44.29 13.81 20.03
CA LEU A 18 45.68 13.33 20.04
C LEU A 18 45.96 12.18 21.02
N ASP A 19 46.88 11.29 20.61
CA ASP A 19 47.34 10.12 21.38
C ASP A 19 48.13 10.52 22.65
N GLY A 20 47.79 9.93 23.80
CA GLY A 20 48.62 9.94 25.01
C GLY A 20 48.00 10.49 26.29
N VAL A 21 46.71 10.84 26.29
CA VAL A 21 45.95 11.18 27.50
C VAL A 21 45.26 9.92 28.02
N GLU A 22 45.39 9.61 29.32
CA GLU A 22 44.55 8.60 29.98
C GLU A 22 43.09 9.03 29.86
N THR A 23 42.33 8.31 29.05
CA THR A 23 40.92 8.57 28.80
C THR A 23 40.07 7.76 29.79
N GLU A 24 39.54 8.42 30.82
CA GLU A 24 38.31 7.92 31.45
C GLU A 24 37.15 8.19 30.50
N HIS A 25 36.64 7.13 29.86
CA HIS A 25 35.69 7.24 28.75
C HIS A 25 34.22 7.42 29.17
N HIS A 26 33.88 7.41 30.46
CA HIS A 26 32.48 7.38 30.90
C HIS A 26 32.24 8.23 32.15
N LEU A 27 31.63 9.41 31.95
CA LEU A 27 30.91 10.16 33.00
C LEU A 27 29.44 9.70 33.15
N ALA A 28 28.96 8.81 32.28
CA ALA A 28 27.61 8.24 32.38
C ALA A 28 27.67 7.00 33.29
N GLN A 29 26.88 6.99 34.36
CA GLN A 29 26.72 5.80 35.19
C GLN A 29 25.58 4.95 34.62
N GLU A 30 25.89 3.78 34.06
CA GLU A 30 24.87 2.79 33.74
C GLU A 30 24.28 2.24 35.06
N PHE A 31 22.97 1.94 35.08
CA PHE A 31 22.37 1.30 36.24
C PHE A 31 23.08 -0.03 36.48
N PRO A 32 23.40 -0.38 37.75
CA PRO A 32 24.10 -1.62 38.05
C PRO A 32 23.23 -2.81 37.62
N VAL A 33 23.65 -3.49 36.57
CA VAL A 33 23.07 -4.75 36.10
C VAL A 33 23.68 -5.89 36.93
N THR A 34 22.90 -6.93 37.21
CA THR A 34 23.40 -8.18 37.75
C THR A 34 23.80 -9.07 36.56
N ASP A 35 24.90 -8.69 35.89
CA ASP A 35 25.33 -9.21 34.58
C ASP A 35 25.51 -10.75 34.49
N ASP A 36 25.36 -11.50 35.60
CA ASP A 36 25.62 -12.93 35.71
C ASP A 36 24.49 -13.74 36.39
N LEU A 37 23.23 -13.26 36.44
CA LEU A 37 22.14 -14.08 36.99
C LEU A 37 21.92 -15.36 36.17
N GLN A 38 22.19 -16.51 36.78
CA GLN A 38 22.01 -17.83 36.20
C GLN A 38 20.78 -18.56 36.76
N ASN A 39 20.41 -18.27 38.01
CA ASN A 39 19.33 -18.93 38.72
C ASN A 39 18.02 -18.13 38.64
N VAL A 40 16.93 -18.78 38.24
CA VAL A 40 15.60 -18.17 38.12
C VAL A 40 15.07 -17.67 39.47
N GLU A 41 15.41 -18.34 40.58
CA GLU A 41 14.98 -17.91 41.93
C GLU A 41 15.56 -16.56 42.36
N GLU A 42 16.73 -16.19 41.82
CA GLU A 42 17.35 -14.89 42.12
C GLU A 42 16.53 -13.72 41.55
N LEU A 43 15.74 -13.96 40.50
CA LEU A 43 14.89 -12.95 39.85
C LEU A 43 13.75 -12.46 40.77
N LYS A 44 13.43 -13.16 41.86
CA LYS A 44 12.43 -12.69 42.84
C LYS A 44 12.93 -11.55 43.73
N HIS A 45 14.24 -11.30 43.76
CA HIS A 45 14.80 -10.18 44.51
C HIS A 45 14.64 -8.87 43.73
N ALA A 46 14.55 -7.76 44.46
CA ALA A 46 14.49 -6.44 43.84
C ALA A 46 15.79 -6.16 43.06
N ASN A 47 15.68 -5.58 41.86
CA ASN A 47 16.87 -5.16 41.12
C ASN A 47 17.70 -4.16 41.94
N ARG A 48 19.04 -4.21 41.76
CA ARG A 48 20.00 -3.37 42.50
C ARG A 48 19.72 -1.87 42.46
N LEU A 49 19.04 -1.38 41.44
CA LEU A 49 18.66 0.04 41.36
C LEU A 49 17.70 0.44 42.50
N VAL A 50 16.77 -0.43 42.88
CA VAL A 50 15.80 -0.16 43.95
C VAL A 50 16.53 -0.06 45.30
N GLU A 51 17.42 -1.02 45.56
CA GLU A 51 18.22 -1.08 46.78
C GLU A 51 19.21 0.09 46.88
N LYS A 52 19.92 0.41 45.79
CA LYS A 52 20.95 1.46 45.76
C LYS A 52 20.39 2.86 46.01
N PHE A 53 19.17 3.12 45.56
CA PHE A 53 18.50 4.41 45.77
C PHE A 53 17.56 4.42 46.99
N GLY A 54 17.43 3.30 47.71
CA GLY A 54 16.59 3.21 48.91
C GLY A 54 15.12 3.53 48.63
N LEU A 55 14.61 3.07 47.49
CA LEU A 55 13.24 3.38 47.05
C LEU A 55 12.24 2.55 47.85
N HIS A 56 11.15 3.18 48.30
CA HIS A 56 10.10 2.53 49.07
C HIS A 56 8.72 2.81 48.48
N GLY A 57 7.88 1.78 48.53
CA GLY A 57 6.52 1.82 48.01
C GLY A 57 5.46 2.12 49.08
N ASN A 58 4.34 2.72 48.68
CA ASN A 58 3.14 2.81 49.51
C ASN A 58 2.00 2.00 48.86
N LYS A 59 1.65 0.86 49.48
CA LYS A 59 0.66 -0.09 48.96
C LYS A 59 -0.76 0.50 48.89
N GLU A 60 -1.20 1.18 49.95
CA GLU A 60 -2.57 1.71 50.04
C GLU A 60 -2.84 2.72 48.94
N ASN A 61 -1.88 3.62 48.74
CA ASN A 61 -1.94 4.62 47.67
C ASN A 61 -1.97 3.92 46.30
N PHE A 62 -1.06 2.99 46.04
CA PHE A 62 -1.02 2.26 44.77
C PHE A 62 -2.35 1.58 44.43
N VAL A 63 -2.97 0.90 45.41
CA VAL A 63 -4.26 0.23 45.22
C VAL A 63 -5.38 1.21 44.90
N GLN A 64 -5.43 2.36 45.57
CA GLN A 64 -6.42 3.41 45.27
C GLN A 64 -6.27 3.93 43.84
N GLY A 65 -5.03 4.21 43.40
CA GLY A 65 -4.76 4.64 42.05
C GLY A 65 -5.04 3.57 40.99
N LEU A 66 -4.76 2.30 41.29
CA LEU A 66 -5.07 1.17 40.42
C LEU A 66 -6.58 1.07 40.17
N HIS A 67 -7.41 1.17 41.22
CA HIS A 67 -8.87 1.20 41.08
C HIS A 67 -9.36 2.44 40.32
N ARG A 68 -8.74 3.61 40.53
CA ARG A 68 -9.05 4.84 39.79
C ARG A 68 -8.78 4.68 38.30
N LEU A 69 -7.60 4.17 37.92
CA LEU A 69 -7.24 3.92 36.52
C LEU A 69 -8.14 2.86 35.88
N ALA A 70 -8.48 1.80 36.62
CA ALA A 70 -9.36 0.76 36.12
C ALA A 70 -10.81 1.24 35.87
N ARG A 71 -11.29 2.19 36.68
CA ARG A 71 -12.61 2.85 36.52
C ARG A 71 -12.68 3.86 35.39
N LEU A 72 -11.54 4.29 34.85
CA LEU A 72 -11.51 5.25 33.74
C LEU A 72 -12.21 4.66 32.53
N GLU A 73 -13.37 5.21 32.17
CA GLU A 73 -14.19 4.82 31.03
C GLU A 73 -14.56 6.09 30.28
N PHE A 74 -14.75 5.96 28.96
CA PHE A 74 -15.19 7.07 28.12
C PHE A 74 -16.59 6.76 27.61
N THR A 75 -17.52 7.66 27.92
CA THR A 75 -18.89 7.68 27.43
C THR A 75 -19.00 8.44 26.11
N ASP A 76 -20.15 8.32 25.44
CA ASP A 76 -20.45 9.10 24.24
C ASP A 76 -20.49 10.62 24.51
N GLU A 77 -20.66 11.05 25.77
CA GLU A 77 -20.59 12.47 26.16
C GLU A 77 -19.14 12.98 26.21
N ASP A 78 -18.19 12.12 26.60
CA ASP A 78 -16.76 12.45 26.65
C ASP A 78 -16.17 12.70 25.25
N ILE A 79 -16.83 12.20 24.19
CA ILE A 79 -16.49 12.44 22.78
C ILE A 79 -16.60 13.93 22.41
N LYS A 80 -17.51 14.67 23.06
CA LYS A 80 -17.72 16.09 22.77
C LYS A 80 -16.59 16.96 23.30
N GLU A 81 -16.02 16.58 24.44
CA GLU A 81 -14.99 17.37 25.13
C GLU A 81 -13.90 16.48 25.75
N VAL A 82 -13.22 15.75 24.88
CA VAL A 82 -12.09 14.91 25.26
C VAL A 82 -11.01 15.79 25.90
N GLY A 83 -10.56 15.52 27.14
CA GLY A 83 -9.37 16.16 27.73
C GLY A 83 -9.54 17.00 29.00
N GLU A 84 -10.75 17.16 29.54
CA GLU A 84 -10.95 17.74 30.90
C GLU A 84 -10.64 16.73 32.02
N GLU A 85 -10.86 15.44 31.76
CA GLU A 85 -10.55 14.37 32.71
C GLU A 85 -9.03 14.13 32.88
N GLU A 86 -8.67 13.61 34.06
CA GLU A 86 -7.33 13.13 34.35
C GLU A 86 -6.91 12.05 33.34
N GLY A 87 -5.85 12.31 32.58
CA GLY A 87 -5.41 11.42 31.51
C GLY A 87 -5.00 10.05 32.01
N GLY A 88 -5.53 8.99 31.39
CA GLY A 88 -5.16 7.61 31.68
C GLY A 88 -3.67 7.37 31.51
N GLY A 89 -3.02 8.01 30.52
CA GLY A 89 -1.57 7.96 30.35
C GLY A 89 -0.79 8.57 31.53
N LEU A 90 -1.31 9.63 32.17
CA LEU A 90 -0.66 10.24 33.34
C LEU A 90 -0.78 9.36 34.58
N LEU A 91 -1.99 8.89 34.87
CA LEU A 91 -2.25 7.98 36.00
C LEU A 91 -1.43 6.70 35.86
N PHE A 92 -1.30 6.16 34.65
CA PHE A 92 -0.43 5.02 34.37
C PHE A 92 1.04 5.32 34.70
N LEU A 93 1.59 6.47 34.30
CA LEU A 93 2.98 6.86 34.64
C LEU A 93 3.19 7.04 36.15
N VAL A 94 2.19 7.53 36.88
CA VAL A 94 2.25 7.65 38.34
C VAL A 94 2.27 6.29 39.00
N LEU A 95 1.40 5.37 38.55
CA LEU A 95 1.35 4.00 39.07
C LEU A 95 2.61 3.21 38.71
N TYR A 96 3.16 3.42 37.52
CA TYR A 96 4.45 2.88 37.10
C TYR A 96 5.55 3.26 38.11
N ASN A 97 5.75 4.55 38.34
CA ASN A 97 6.74 5.01 39.32
C ASN A 97 6.47 4.50 40.76
N ALA A 98 5.19 4.29 41.12
CA ALA A 98 4.81 3.77 42.43
C ALA A 98 5.01 2.26 42.60
N LEU A 99 4.89 1.46 41.53
CA LEU A 99 5.02 0.01 41.55
C LEU A 99 6.49 -0.46 41.52
N MET A 100 7.37 0.34 40.91
CA MET A 100 8.80 0.05 40.76
C MET A 100 9.49 -0.49 42.04
N PRO A 101 9.33 0.10 43.25
CA PRO A 101 10.03 -0.36 44.44
C PRO A 101 9.44 -1.62 45.11
N PHE A 102 8.33 -2.17 44.63
CA PHE A 102 7.64 -3.25 45.33
C PHE A 102 8.40 -4.58 45.18
N SER A 103 8.53 -5.31 46.28
CA SER A 103 9.11 -6.65 46.31
C SER A 103 8.12 -7.71 45.81
N TYR A 104 8.63 -8.90 45.45
CA TYR A 104 7.80 -10.02 44.97
C TYR A 104 6.63 -10.34 45.92
N GLU A 105 6.88 -10.37 47.23
CA GLU A 105 5.85 -10.66 48.24
C GLU A 105 4.80 -9.56 48.35
N GLU A 106 5.20 -8.30 48.17
CA GLU A 106 4.28 -7.17 48.17
C GLU A 106 3.39 -7.16 46.93
N ILE A 107 3.95 -7.50 45.76
CA ILE A 107 3.20 -7.68 44.51
C ILE A 107 2.17 -8.82 44.67
N ASN A 108 2.59 -9.94 45.28
CA ASN A 108 1.70 -11.06 45.57
C ASN A 108 0.56 -10.67 46.52
N ASP A 109 0.87 -9.98 47.61
CA ASP A 109 -0.12 -9.45 48.56
C ASP A 109 -1.17 -8.58 47.85
N ILE A 110 -0.73 -7.66 46.97
CA ILE A 110 -1.64 -6.81 46.19
C ILE A 110 -2.51 -7.63 45.25
N TYR A 111 -1.91 -8.59 44.54
CA TYR A 111 -2.65 -9.43 43.61
C TYR A 111 -3.75 -10.23 44.33
N ARG A 112 -3.41 -10.88 45.45
CA ARG A 112 -4.34 -11.70 46.22
C ARG A 112 -5.44 -10.88 46.91
N ASN A 113 -5.06 -9.77 47.54
CA ASN A 113 -5.94 -9.03 48.45
C ASN A 113 -6.65 -7.84 47.80
N HIS A 114 -6.22 -7.39 46.61
CA HIS A 114 -6.81 -6.21 45.94
C HIS A 114 -7.16 -6.44 44.47
N VAL A 115 -6.40 -7.26 43.72
CA VAL A 115 -6.72 -7.53 42.29
C VAL A 115 -7.79 -8.61 42.15
N LEU A 116 -7.65 -9.74 42.87
CA LEU A 116 -8.62 -10.84 42.81
C LEU A 116 -9.96 -10.53 43.52
N THR A 117 -9.90 -9.68 44.54
CA THR A 117 -11.02 -9.22 45.37
C THR A 117 -11.64 -7.92 44.87
N ALA A 118 -11.16 -7.38 43.74
CA ALA A 118 -11.70 -6.17 43.15
C ALA A 118 -13.21 -6.32 42.84
N PRO A 119 -13.99 -5.22 42.96
CA PRO A 119 -15.41 -5.21 42.62
C PRO A 119 -15.68 -5.75 41.21
N ASP A 120 -16.75 -6.54 41.02
CA ASP A 120 -17.03 -7.28 39.78
C ASP A 120 -17.14 -6.38 38.54
N ASP A 121 -17.59 -5.13 38.69
CA ASP A 121 -17.71 -4.14 37.62
C ASP A 121 -16.36 -3.69 37.05
N ILE A 122 -15.29 -3.73 37.86
CA ILE A 122 -13.94 -3.29 37.45
C ILE A 122 -12.91 -4.40 37.49
N LYS A 123 -13.25 -5.59 37.98
CA LYS A 123 -12.32 -6.69 38.23
C LYS A 123 -11.45 -7.03 37.03
N GLN A 124 -12.05 -7.15 35.84
CA GLN A 124 -11.32 -7.42 34.60
C GLN A 124 -10.39 -6.26 34.22
N SER A 125 -10.87 -5.02 34.33
CA SER A 125 -10.07 -3.81 34.07
C SER A 125 -8.87 -3.71 35.01
N VAL A 126 -9.07 -3.94 36.32
CA VAL A 126 -8.01 -3.96 37.33
C VAL A 126 -6.96 -5.03 37.01
N ARG A 127 -7.40 -6.25 36.65
CA ARG A 127 -6.48 -7.34 36.23
C ARG A 127 -5.66 -6.94 35.00
N HIS A 128 -6.30 -6.39 33.97
CA HIS A 128 -5.61 -5.96 32.74
C HIS A 128 -4.61 -4.82 32.99
N VAL A 129 -4.96 -3.82 33.79
CA VAL A 129 -4.08 -2.69 34.14
C VAL A 129 -2.90 -3.18 34.98
N PHE A 130 -3.15 -4.08 35.94
CA PHE A 130 -2.09 -4.67 36.76
C PHE A 130 -1.08 -5.44 35.91
N LEU A 131 -1.54 -6.27 34.96
CA LEU A 131 -0.67 -6.98 34.03
C LEU A 131 0.12 -6.04 33.10
N ASP A 132 -0.51 -4.95 32.64
CA ASP A 132 0.17 -3.92 31.85
C ASP A 132 1.27 -3.22 32.65
N LEU A 133 1.02 -2.91 33.93
CA LEU A 133 2.01 -2.33 34.81
C LEU A 133 3.17 -3.29 35.06
N LEU A 134 2.90 -4.58 35.36
CA LEU A 134 3.97 -5.58 35.53
C LEU A 134 4.87 -5.69 34.29
N ALA A 135 4.27 -5.69 33.09
CA ALA A 135 5.01 -5.72 31.84
C ALA A 135 5.73 -4.40 31.52
N ALA A 136 5.21 -3.26 31.99
CA ALA A 136 5.83 -1.94 31.82
C ALA A 136 7.00 -1.70 32.78
N GLU A 137 6.94 -2.21 34.02
CA GLU A 137 8.07 -2.17 34.97
C GLU A 137 9.30 -2.88 34.39
N GLY A 138 9.11 -4.11 33.90
CA GLY A 138 10.18 -4.90 33.29
C GLY A 138 11.35 -5.21 34.22
N LEU A 139 11.14 -5.10 35.54
CA LEU A 139 12.08 -5.50 36.59
C LEU A 139 11.93 -7.00 36.92
N ASN A 140 12.97 -7.59 37.49
CA ASN A 140 13.09 -9.04 37.64
C ASN A 140 11.90 -9.62 38.43
N GLN A 141 11.58 -9.02 39.59
CA GLN A 141 10.53 -9.50 40.47
C GLN A 141 9.12 -9.36 39.87
N HIS A 142 8.86 -8.31 39.09
CA HIS A 142 7.58 -8.07 38.43
C HIS A 142 7.35 -9.08 37.31
N VAL A 143 8.39 -9.37 36.53
CA VAL A 143 8.33 -10.37 35.46
C VAL A 143 8.17 -11.78 36.03
N SER A 144 8.98 -12.14 37.03
CA SER A 144 8.86 -13.43 37.72
C SER A 144 7.46 -13.66 38.28
N PHE A 145 6.83 -12.63 38.84
CA PHE A 145 5.48 -12.74 39.35
C PHE A 145 4.46 -12.96 38.22
N GLY A 146 4.54 -12.20 37.13
CA GLY A 146 3.67 -12.38 35.97
C GLY A 146 3.76 -13.78 35.35
N ILE A 147 4.96 -14.33 35.22
CA ILE A 147 5.18 -15.70 34.74
C ILE A 147 4.62 -16.73 35.73
N HIS A 148 4.84 -16.55 37.03
CA HIS A 148 4.29 -17.43 38.07
C HIS A 148 2.76 -17.53 38.00
N LEU A 149 2.05 -16.43 37.71
CA LEU A 149 0.59 -16.48 37.53
C LEU A 149 0.17 -17.30 36.32
N ILE A 150 0.94 -17.27 35.23
CA ILE A 150 0.66 -18.03 34.00
C ILE A 150 0.90 -19.53 34.24
N GLU A 151 2.05 -19.89 34.81
CA GLU A 151 2.43 -21.29 35.05
C GLU A 151 1.44 -22.02 35.97
N ASN A 152 0.81 -21.29 36.90
CA ASN A 152 -0.19 -21.82 37.83
C ASN A 152 -1.64 -21.71 37.33
N ASN A 153 -1.87 -21.38 36.04
CA ASN A 153 -3.21 -21.21 35.44
C ASN A 153 -4.10 -20.19 36.19
N GLU A 154 -3.51 -19.11 36.72
CA GLU A 154 -4.25 -18.04 37.39
C GLU A 154 -4.69 -16.92 36.45
N LEU A 155 -4.18 -16.92 35.22
CA LEU A 155 -4.56 -16.01 34.15
C LEU A 155 -5.37 -16.74 33.07
N THR A 156 -6.32 -16.03 32.47
CA THR A 156 -6.99 -16.48 31.25
C THR A 156 -6.03 -16.44 30.06
N THR A 157 -6.39 -17.10 28.95
CA THR A 157 -5.59 -17.12 27.73
C THR A 157 -5.30 -15.72 27.19
N GLN A 158 -6.32 -14.85 27.14
CA GLN A 158 -6.18 -13.46 26.69
C GLN A 158 -5.28 -12.63 27.62
N GLU A 159 -5.35 -12.87 28.93
CA GLU A 159 -4.51 -12.18 29.92
C GLU A 159 -3.03 -12.61 29.81
N ALA A 160 -2.77 -13.90 29.60
CA ALA A 160 -1.42 -14.42 29.38
C ALA A 160 -0.82 -13.88 28.07
N GLU A 161 -1.59 -13.88 26.97
CA GLU A 161 -1.19 -13.28 25.69
C GLU A 161 -0.87 -11.79 25.84
N ARG A 162 -1.72 -11.04 26.56
CA ARG A 162 -1.52 -9.62 26.85
C ARG A 162 -0.20 -9.35 27.59
N PHE A 163 0.14 -10.19 28.57
CA PHE A 163 1.39 -10.05 29.31
C PHE A 163 2.61 -10.35 28.43
N TYR A 164 2.64 -11.50 27.74
CA TYR A 164 3.78 -11.88 26.89
C TYR A 164 4.02 -10.91 25.74
N SER A 165 2.96 -10.38 25.11
CA SER A 165 3.08 -9.45 23.98
C SER A 165 3.77 -8.13 24.37
N LYS A 166 3.65 -7.72 25.64
CA LYS A 166 4.24 -6.48 26.17
C LYS A 166 5.54 -6.68 26.94
N LEU A 167 5.82 -7.90 27.40
CA LEU A 167 6.94 -8.21 28.28
C LEU A 167 8.28 -7.70 27.72
N HIS A 168 8.59 -8.04 26.47
CA HIS A 168 9.87 -7.69 25.83
C HIS A 168 10.09 -6.19 25.58
N LEU A 169 9.10 -5.33 25.86
CA LEU A 169 9.14 -3.90 25.53
C LEU A 169 9.91 -3.07 26.55
N ASN A 170 9.84 -3.43 27.83
CA ASN A 170 10.30 -2.57 28.92
C ASN A 170 11.28 -3.25 29.87
N LEU A 171 11.80 -4.43 29.53
CA LEU A 171 12.78 -5.14 30.36
C LEU A 171 13.99 -4.25 30.64
N LYS A 172 14.24 -4.01 31.93
CA LYS A 172 15.36 -3.19 32.40
C LYS A 172 16.66 -3.99 32.46
N GLU A 173 16.54 -5.30 32.62
CA GLU A 173 17.64 -6.23 32.70
C GLU A 173 17.26 -7.52 31.96
N VAL A 174 18.13 -7.96 31.05
CA VAL A 174 17.97 -9.24 30.34
C VAL A 174 19.17 -10.12 30.68
N SER A 175 18.94 -11.12 31.52
CA SER A 175 19.94 -12.08 31.99
C SER A 175 19.64 -13.50 31.48
N PRO A 176 20.63 -14.42 31.51
CA PRO A 176 20.41 -15.84 31.22
C PRO A 176 19.26 -16.45 32.04
N ALA A 177 19.14 -16.09 33.32
CA ALA A 177 18.02 -16.50 34.17
C ALA A 177 16.66 -16.02 33.63
N MET A 178 16.58 -14.76 33.17
CA MET A 178 15.34 -14.19 32.61
C MET A 178 14.91 -14.94 31.33
N VAL A 179 15.87 -15.25 30.46
CA VAL A 179 15.62 -16.03 29.24
C VAL A 179 15.17 -17.44 29.57
N ARG A 180 15.80 -18.10 30.55
CA ARG A 180 15.37 -19.43 31.03
C ARG A 180 13.94 -19.41 31.58
N LEU A 181 13.62 -18.45 32.45
CA LEU A 181 12.27 -18.29 33.03
C LEU A 181 11.19 -18.19 31.95
N VAL A 182 11.35 -17.27 31.00
CA VAL A 182 10.35 -17.04 29.93
C VAL A 182 10.37 -18.18 28.90
N GLY A 183 11.53 -18.77 28.62
CA GLY A 183 11.67 -19.89 27.68
C GLY A 183 11.03 -21.18 28.19
N ASP A 184 11.23 -21.50 29.46
CA ASP A 184 10.68 -22.68 30.12
C ASP A 184 9.18 -22.53 30.38
N SER A 185 8.68 -21.32 30.68
CA SER A 185 7.24 -21.07 30.82
C SER A 185 6.48 -21.44 29.54
N CYS A 186 7.08 -21.24 28.34
CA CYS A 186 6.47 -21.63 27.06
C CYS A 186 6.30 -23.15 26.89
N ARG A 187 6.95 -23.97 27.73
CA ARG A 187 6.87 -25.44 27.70
C ARG A 187 5.83 -26.00 28.65
N THR A 188 5.32 -25.18 29.56
CA THR A 188 4.29 -25.59 30.53
C THR A 188 2.97 -25.88 29.84
N GLU A 189 2.16 -26.77 30.42
CA GLU A 189 0.85 -27.13 29.84
C GLU A 189 -0.09 -25.92 29.77
N ALA A 190 0.02 -25.00 30.74
CA ALA A 190 -0.73 -23.74 30.79
C ALA A 190 -0.53 -22.87 29.54
N VAL A 191 0.66 -22.91 28.94
CA VAL A 191 0.98 -22.15 27.72
C VAL A 191 0.82 -23.02 26.48
N LYS A 192 1.35 -24.25 26.49
CA LYS A 192 1.40 -25.14 25.33
C LYS A 192 0.01 -25.57 24.83
N ALA A 193 -0.97 -25.66 25.73
CA ALA A 193 -2.34 -26.02 25.36
C ALA A 193 -3.07 -24.94 24.51
N HIS A 194 -2.56 -23.71 24.46
CA HIS A 194 -3.23 -22.58 23.82
C HIS A 194 -2.37 -21.94 22.71
N ARG A 195 -2.82 -22.06 21.45
CA ARG A 195 -2.12 -21.59 20.23
C ARG A 195 -1.58 -20.16 20.34
N ASP A 196 -2.43 -19.20 20.70
CA ASP A 196 -2.08 -17.77 20.66
C ASP A 196 -1.12 -17.38 21.80
N VAL A 197 -1.30 -17.98 22.99
CA VAL A 197 -0.41 -17.78 24.14
C VAL A 197 0.96 -18.37 23.88
N TRP A 198 1.02 -19.59 23.35
CA TRP A 198 2.27 -20.26 23.00
C TRP A 198 3.04 -19.47 21.93
N THR A 199 2.35 -19.00 20.89
CA THR A 199 2.92 -18.16 19.83
C THR A 199 3.56 -16.90 20.41
N THR A 200 2.81 -16.16 21.23
CA THR A 200 3.28 -14.91 21.82
C THR A 200 4.43 -15.14 22.80
N CYS A 201 4.37 -16.21 23.61
CA CYS A 201 5.44 -16.61 24.52
C CYS A 201 6.75 -16.89 23.76
N LYS A 202 6.70 -17.68 22.68
CA LYS A 202 7.88 -18.01 21.87
C LYS A 202 8.50 -16.78 21.20
N LEU A 203 7.66 -15.87 20.69
CA LEU A 203 8.14 -14.62 20.11
C LEU A 203 8.76 -13.69 21.16
N ALA A 204 8.15 -13.58 22.35
CA ALA A 204 8.73 -12.84 23.46
C ALA A 204 10.07 -13.43 23.90
N ALA A 205 10.13 -14.74 24.17
CA ALA A 205 11.34 -15.44 24.60
C ALA A 205 12.49 -15.31 23.57
N SER A 206 12.20 -15.49 22.29
CA SER A 206 13.20 -15.34 21.22
C SER A 206 13.72 -13.91 21.06
N ALA A 207 12.87 -12.90 21.28
CA ALA A 207 13.31 -11.50 21.31
C ALA A 207 14.25 -11.21 22.49
N LEU A 208 14.09 -11.89 23.63
CA LEU A 208 15.01 -11.75 24.77
C LEU A 208 16.39 -12.34 24.48
N VAL A 209 16.41 -13.48 23.79
CA VAL A 209 17.66 -14.15 23.38
C VAL A 209 18.49 -13.21 22.52
N GLY A 210 17.92 -12.66 21.44
CA GLY A 210 18.59 -11.76 20.50
C GLY A 210 18.68 -10.30 20.94
N SER A 211 18.48 -10.01 22.23
CA SER A 211 18.58 -8.66 22.80
C SER A 211 20.04 -8.17 22.87
N LYS A 212 20.26 -6.93 23.34
CA LYS A 212 21.61 -6.33 23.50
C LYS A 212 22.56 -7.16 24.38
N SER A 213 22.03 -8.00 25.27
CA SER A 213 22.81 -8.91 26.11
C SER A 213 23.34 -10.14 25.34
N CYS A 214 22.99 -10.29 24.07
CA CYS A 214 23.57 -11.29 23.19
C CYS A 214 24.93 -10.81 22.69
N ASN A 215 25.98 -11.55 23.04
CA ASN A 215 27.31 -11.31 22.52
C ASN A 215 27.57 -12.23 21.32
N HIS A 216 27.33 -11.69 20.14
CA HIS A 216 27.50 -12.41 18.87
C HIS A 216 28.96 -12.75 18.61
N SER A 217 29.22 -14.00 18.22
CA SER A 217 30.53 -14.39 17.71
C SER A 217 30.87 -13.63 16.42
N HIS A 218 32.16 -13.30 16.28
CA HIS A 218 32.69 -12.69 15.06
C HIS A 218 32.92 -13.71 13.93
N ASP A 219 32.99 -15.00 14.24
CA ASP A 219 33.24 -16.07 13.26
C ASP A 219 32.41 -17.34 13.57
N GLU A 220 32.36 -18.27 12.62
CA GLU A 220 31.61 -19.53 12.74
C GLU A 220 32.27 -20.55 13.69
N HIS A 221 33.51 -20.29 14.14
CA HIS A 221 34.28 -21.23 14.95
C HIS A 221 34.14 -20.98 16.46
N HIS A 222 33.76 -19.77 16.86
CA HIS A 222 33.48 -19.42 18.25
C HIS A 222 31.97 -19.42 18.52
N GLU A 223 31.62 -19.73 19.76
CA GLU A 223 30.22 -19.74 20.20
C GLU A 223 29.77 -18.36 20.64
N ASP A 224 28.48 -18.08 20.43
CA ASP A 224 27.83 -16.91 21.00
C ASP A 224 27.82 -16.98 22.54
N HIS A 225 27.86 -15.82 23.21
CA HIS A 225 27.90 -15.71 24.66
C HIS A 225 26.75 -14.84 25.21
N GLY A 226 26.58 -14.82 26.53
CA GLY A 226 25.48 -14.09 27.18
C GLY A 226 24.13 -14.78 26.97
N THR A 227 23.10 -14.01 26.62
CA THR A 227 21.72 -14.50 26.46
C THR A 227 21.51 -15.41 25.25
N CYS A 228 22.43 -15.40 24.29
CA CYS A 228 22.39 -16.24 23.10
C CYS A 228 23.39 -17.39 23.11
N SER A 229 23.95 -17.72 24.29
CA SER A 229 24.76 -18.92 24.44
C SER A 229 23.97 -20.19 24.08
N PRO A 230 24.59 -21.23 23.50
CA PRO A 230 23.88 -22.42 23.06
C PRO A 230 23.04 -23.09 24.16
N GLU A 231 23.53 -23.06 25.40
CA GLU A 231 22.83 -23.57 26.58
C GLU A 231 21.52 -22.79 26.81
N VAL A 232 21.57 -21.46 26.86
CA VAL A 232 20.40 -20.61 27.10
C VAL A 232 19.40 -20.71 25.94
N VAL A 233 19.88 -20.68 24.70
CA VAL A 233 19.02 -20.80 23.51
C VAL A 233 18.25 -22.12 23.50
N SER A 234 18.84 -23.21 24.02
CA SER A 234 18.19 -24.52 24.04
C SER A 234 16.88 -24.58 24.83
N HIS A 235 16.64 -23.62 25.74
CA HIS A 235 15.36 -23.48 26.44
C HIS A 235 14.26 -22.90 25.54
N VAL A 236 14.64 -22.02 24.61
CA VAL A 236 13.72 -21.26 23.76
C VAL A 236 13.52 -21.93 22.40
N PHE A 237 14.60 -22.38 21.77
CA PHE A 237 14.65 -22.72 20.35
C PHE A 237 15.51 -23.95 20.05
N ASN A 238 15.12 -24.73 19.03
CA ASN A 238 15.85 -25.92 18.58
C ASN A 238 16.32 -25.78 17.13
N TYR A 239 17.63 -25.58 16.93
CA TYR A 239 18.25 -25.42 15.61
C TYR A 239 18.26 -26.69 14.75
N SER A 240 17.94 -27.86 15.31
CA SER A 240 18.00 -29.14 14.61
C SER A 240 16.77 -29.42 13.73
N VAL A 241 15.67 -28.69 13.92
CA VAL A 241 14.44 -28.86 13.14
C VAL A 241 14.69 -28.49 11.68
N THR A 242 14.22 -29.32 10.75
CA THR A 242 14.32 -29.11 9.30
C THR A 242 12.95 -28.91 8.67
N PRO A 243 12.86 -28.36 7.43
CA PRO A 243 11.59 -28.22 6.73
C PRO A 243 10.82 -29.54 6.58
N HIS A 244 11.52 -30.65 6.38
CA HIS A 244 10.88 -31.97 6.28
C HIS A 244 10.27 -32.45 7.60
N ASP A 245 10.86 -32.10 8.75
CA ASP A 245 10.32 -32.47 10.06
C ASP A 245 9.00 -31.77 10.38
N VAL A 246 8.74 -30.63 9.73
CA VAL A 246 7.55 -29.77 9.98
C VAL A 246 6.55 -29.77 8.83
N GLU A 247 6.78 -30.59 7.79
CA GLU A 247 5.93 -30.66 6.59
C GLU A 247 4.46 -30.99 6.90
N HIS A 248 4.21 -31.75 7.98
CA HIS A 248 2.88 -32.14 8.44
C HIS A 248 2.42 -31.39 9.69
N GLU A 249 3.25 -30.49 10.22
CA GLU A 249 2.89 -29.69 11.38
C GLU A 249 1.99 -28.53 10.95
N PRO A 250 1.15 -28.00 11.86
CA PRO A 250 0.34 -26.83 11.57
C PRO A 250 1.23 -25.64 11.15
N GLU A 251 0.89 -24.98 10.03
CA GLU A 251 1.67 -23.88 9.44
C GLU A 251 2.06 -22.80 10.46
N TYR A 252 1.16 -22.47 11.41
CA TYR A 252 1.42 -21.46 12.44
C TYR A 252 2.61 -21.83 13.34
N GLN A 253 2.88 -23.11 13.60
CA GLN A 253 4.00 -23.53 14.43
C GLN A 253 5.33 -23.30 13.69
N THR A 254 5.39 -23.74 12.43
CA THR A 254 6.54 -23.54 11.56
C THR A 254 6.86 -22.05 11.43
N GLU A 255 5.85 -21.23 11.18
CA GLU A 255 5.99 -19.78 11.05
C GLU A 255 6.54 -19.12 12.33
N VAL A 256 6.07 -19.56 13.51
CA VAL A 256 6.57 -19.05 14.81
C VAL A 256 8.04 -19.40 15.01
N PHE A 257 8.47 -20.61 14.66
CA PHE A 257 9.90 -20.98 14.74
C PHE A 257 10.76 -20.16 13.77
N ILE A 258 10.28 -19.96 12.54
CA ILE A 258 10.96 -19.12 11.55
C ILE A 258 11.13 -17.68 12.09
N ARG A 259 10.06 -17.09 12.62
CA ARG A 259 10.10 -15.74 13.21
C ARG A 259 11.00 -15.68 14.45
N ALA A 260 10.96 -16.71 15.31
CA ALA A 260 11.82 -16.82 16.47
C ALA A 260 13.30 -16.87 16.08
N ALA A 261 13.67 -17.59 15.02
CA ALA A 261 15.03 -17.58 14.49
C ALA A 261 15.44 -16.17 13.99
N GLY A 262 14.52 -15.44 13.34
CA GLY A 262 14.73 -14.04 12.95
C GLY A 262 14.99 -13.09 14.13
N ASN A 263 14.27 -13.29 15.25
CA ASN A 263 14.48 -12.54 16.49
C ASN A 263 15.82 -12.88 17.16
N ILE A 264 16.22 -14.15 17.18
CA ILE A 264 17.47 -14.62 17.79
C ILE A 264 18.68 -14.06 17.03
N GLY A 265 18.64 -14.11 15.70
CA GLY A 265 19.60 -13.41 14.85
C GLY A 265 21.07 -13.82 15.00
N THR A 266 21.37 -15.02 15.51
CA THR A 266 22.72 -15.62 15.53
C THR A 266 23.07 -16.25 14.17
N GLN A 267 24.35 -16.53 13.91
CA GLN A 267 24.75 -17.24 12.68
C GLN A 267 24.07 -18.61 12.56
N LYS A 268 23.95 -19.37 13.66
CA LYS A 268 23.21 -20.64 13.70
C LYS A 268 21.72 -20.46 13.35
N ALA A 269 21.08 -19.38 13.82
CA ALA A 269 19.71 -19.04 13.45
C ALA A 269 19.58 -18.66 11.97
N MET A 270 20.55 -17.95 11.41
CA MET A 270 20.55 -17.61 9.98
C MET A 270 20.73 -18.84 9.10
N HIS A 271 21.58 -19.80 9.48
CA HIS A 271 21.67 -21.09 8.78
C HIS A 271 20.41 -21.96 8.94
N TYR A 272 19.69 -21.82 10.05
CA TYR A 272 18.36 -22.42 10.18
C TYR A 272 17.39 -21.81 9.15
N LEU A 273 17.33 -20.48 9.04
CA LEU A 273 16.52 -19.78 8.04
C LEU A 273 16.95 -20.13 6.60
N GLU A 274 18.25 -20.26 6.34
CA GLU A 274 18.80 -20.67 5.04
C GLU A 274 18.20 -22.01 4.58
N ARG A 275 17.95 -22.97 5.49
CA ARG A 275 17.32 -24.26 5.14
C ARG A 275 15.91 -24.07 4.61
N PHE A 276 15.13 -23.16 5.19
CA PHE A 276 13.80 -22.86 4.67
C PHE A 276 13.87 -22.08 3.36
N ILE A 277 14.85 -21.18 3.20
CA ILE A 277 14.94 -20.31 2.02
C ILE A 277 15.38 -21.07 0.75
N LEU A 278 16.35 -21.97 0.88
CA LEU A 278 16.97 -22.63 -0.28
C LEU A 278 16.06 -23.69 -0.89
N PRO A 279 15.92 -23.72 -2.24
CA PRO A 279 15.00 -24.65 -2.94
C PRO A 279 15.27 -26.13 -2.68
N LYS A 280 16.52 -26.47 -2.37
CA LYS A 280 16.98 -27.86 -2.14
C LYS A 280 16.24 -28.58 -1.01
N TRP A 281 15.56 -27.84 -0.13
CA TRP A 281 14.84 -28.38 1.01
C TRP A 281 13.32 -28.43 0.81
N HIS A 282 12.82 -28.05 -0.37
CA HIS A 282 11.40 -28.18 -0.77
C HIS A 282 10.36 -27.56 0.19
N ALA A 283 10.74 -26.54 0.98
CA ALA A 283 9.78 -25.75 1.76
C ALA A 283 8.76 -25.05 0.84
N ASN A 284 7.52 -24.89 1.31
CA ASN A 284 6.48 -24.22 0.54
C ASN A 284 6.78 -22.72 0.38
N GLU A 285 6.20 -22.05 -0.63
CA GLU A 285 6.53 -20.64 -0.94
C GLU A 285 6.21 -19.68 0.22
N HIS A 286 5.17 -19.97 1.00
CA HIS A 286 4.78 -19.19 2.17
C HIS A 286 5.86 -19.23 3.27
N GLU A 287 6.35 -20.42 3.63
CA GLU A 287 7.43 -20.60 4.61
C GLU A 287 8.74 -19.97 4.12
N ARG A 288 9.06 -20.12 2.83
CA ARG A 288 10.21 -19.47 2.20
C ARG A 288 10.13 -17.95 2.33
N MET A 289 8.95 -17.39 2.09
CA MET A 289 8.68 -15.96 2.24
C MET A 289 8.82 -15.51 3.70
N ALA A 290 8.20 -16.24 4.64
CA ALA A 290 8.33 -15.98 6.08
C ALA A 290 9.80 -16.02 6.53
N ALA A 291 10.59 -16.97 6.01
CA ALA A 291 12.01 -17.11 6.33
C ALA A 291 12.85 -15.96 5.76
N LEU A 292 12.52 -15.45 4.57
CA LEU A 292 13.13 -14.25 4.02
C LEU A 292 12.81 -13.00 4.86
N TRP A 293 11.58 -12.87 5.37
CA TRP A 293 11.22 -11.77 6.28
C TRP A 293 11.94 -11.87 7.63
N ALA A 294 12.03 -13.07 8.21
CA ALA A 294 12.81 -13.31 9.41
C ALA A 294 14.30 -13.02 9.17
N LEU A 295 14.84 -13.38 8.00
CA LEU A 295 16.22 -13.07 7.64
C LEU A 295 16.43 -11.56 7.42
N LYS A 296 15.45 -10.83 6.85
CA LYS A 296 15.48 -9.36 6.73
C LYS A 296 15.70 -8.72 8.11
N GLN A 297 15.03 -9.24 9.15
CA GLN A 297 15.22 -8.79 10.53
C GLN A 297 16.61 -9.14 11.07
N ALA A 298 17.04 -10.40 10.95
CA ALA A 298 18.33 -10.88 11.44
C ALA A 298 19.55 -10.29 10.69
N SER A 299 19.37 -9.85 9.43
CA SER A 299 20.45 -9.38 8.54
C SER A 299 21.24 -8.20 9.09
N ARG A 300 20.68 -7.47 10.06
CA ARG A 300 21.36 -6.35 10.72
C ARG A 300 22.54 -6.80 11.58
N ASN A 301 22.50 -8.02 12.12
CA ASN A 301 23.53 -8.56 13.01
C ASN A 301 24.70 -9.14 12.22
N HIS A 302 24.42 -9.88 11.14
CA HIS A 302 25.42 -10.48 10.26
C HIS A 302 25.13 -10.18 8.77
N PRO A 303 25.38 -8.96 8.30
CA PRO A 303 24.99 -8.54 6.95
C PRO A 303 25.68 -9.32 5.83
N GLU A 304 26.94 -9.75 6.03
CA GLU A 304 27.68 -10.55 5.04
C GLU A 304 27.07 -11.93 4.83
N LEU A 305 26.76 -12.64 5.91
CA LEU A 305 26.10 -13.95 5.87
C LEU A 305 24.69 -13.85 5.27
N ALA A 306 23.95 -12.78 5.60
CA ALA A 306 22.63 -12.56 5.01
C ALA A 306 22.72 -12.45 3.49
N ARG A 307 23.68 -11.66 2.99
CA ARG A 307 23.94 -11.49 1.56
C ARG A 307 24.36 -12.80 0.88
N SER A 308 25.23 -13.61 1.50
CA SER A 308 25.65 -14.88 0.92
C SER A 308 24.50 -15.89 0.78
N ILE A 309 23.50 -15.83 1.67
CA ILE A 309 22.29 -16.67 1.60
C ILE A 309 21.35 -16.20 0.48
N VAL A 310 21.06 -14.89 0.39
CA VAL A 310 19.99 -14.39 -0.49
C VAL A 310 20.43 -14.05 -1.91
N LEU A 311 21.70 -13.72 -2.15
CA LEU A 311 22.18 -13.40 -3.50
C LEU A 311 21.96 -14.59 -4.47
N PRO A 312 22.30 -15.85 -4.13
CA PRO A 312 22.00 -16.99 -5.00
C PRO A 312 20.51 -17.13 -5.34
N VAL A 313 19.62 -16.83 -4.39
CA VAL A 313 18.16 -16.87 -4.59
C VAL A 313 17.70 -15.75 -5.52
N PHE A 314 18.22 -14.54 -5.34
CA PHE A 314 17.92 -13.41 -6.21
C PHE A 314 18.40 -13.64 -7.65
N HIS A 315 19.61 -14.19 -7.83
CA HIS A 315 20.20 -14.45 -9.15
C HIS A 315 19.56 -15.63 -9.89
N ASN A 316 18.87 -16.53 -9.19
CA ASN A 316 18.21 -17.67 -9.81
C ASN A 316 16.90 -17.24 -10.50
N GLU A 317 16.94 -17.09 -11.83
CA GLU A 317 15.79 -16.72 -12.66
C GLU A 317 14.65 -17.76 -12.65
N SER A 318 14.92 -18.98 -12.19
CA SER A 318 13.90 -20.03 -12.04
C SER A 318 13.05 -19.87 -10.78
N GLU A 319 13.44 -19.00 -9.84
CA GLU A 319 12.64 -18.73 -8.64
C GLU A 319 11.42 -17.85 -8.94
N PRO A 320 10.32 -18.01 -8.17
CA PRO A 320 9.18 -17.10 -8.23
C PRO A 320 9.60 -15.65 -8.01
N SER A 321 8.96 -14.72 -8.73
CA SER A 321 9.32 -13.30 -8.69
C SER A 321 9.20 -12.70 -7.28
N GLU A 322 8.23 -13.17 -6.51
CA GLU A 322 7.94 -12.73 -5.15
C GLU A 322 9.07 -13.10 -4.19
N ILE A 323 9.59 -14.33 -4.29
CA ILE A 323 10.72 -14.83 -3.50
C ILE A 323 12.00 -14.07 -3.86
N ARG A 324 12.24 -13.83 -5.16
CA ARG A 324 13.39 -13.02 -5.63
C ARG A 324 13.32 -11.57 -5.13
N ILE A 325 12.13 -10.97 -5.11
CA ILE A 325 11.90 -9.61 -4.58
C ILE A 325 12.15 -9.56 -3.06
N ALA A 326 11.66 -10.55 -2.31
CA ALA A 326 11.91 -10.62 -0.87
C ALA A 326 13.41 -10.82 -0.57
N ALA A 327 14.11 -11.67 -1.32
CA ALA A 327 15.56 -11.82 -1.25
C ALA A 327 16.30 -10.50 -1.54
N PHE A 328 15.89 -9.76 -2.56
CA PHE A 328 16.42 -8.42 -2.87
C PHE A 328 16.22 -7.43 -1.72
N LEU A 329 15.07 -7.45 -1.05
CA LEU A 329 14.81 -6.59 0.11
C LEU A 329 15.77 -6.89 1.28
N VAL A 330 16.14 -8.15 1.51
CA VAL A 330 17.17 -8.52 2.48
C VAL A 330 18.52 -7.91 2.10
N VAL A 331 18.91 -7.96 0.81
CA VAL A 331 20.14 -7.33 0.32
C VAL A 331 20.14 -5.83 0.62
N VAL A 332 19.05 -5.13 0.32
CA VAL A 332 18.94 -3.67 0.55
C VAL A 332 19.08 -3.32 2.04
N VAL A 333 18.42 -4.08 2.92
CA VAL A 333 18.48 -3.83 4.38
C VAL A 333 19.85 -4.13 4.98
N SER A 334 20.62 -5.05 4.38
CA SER A 334 21.99 -5.39 4.80
C SER A 334 23.06 -4.33 4.49
N ASN A 335 22.68 -3.13 4.02
CA ASN A 335 23.55 -2.03 3.59
C ASN A 335 24.66 -2.48 2.61
N PRO A 336 24.30 -2.82 1.36
CA PRO A 336 25.22 -3.40 0.39
C PRO A 336 26.24 -2.39 -0.13
N ASP A 337 27.46 -2.87 -0.39
CA ASP A 337 28.51 -2.09 -1.03
C ASP A 337 28.13 -1.70 -2.46
N LEU A 338 28.76 -0.63 -2.95
CA LEU A 338 28.54 -0.11 -4.31
C LEU A 338 28.71 -1.19 -5.40
N TYR A 339 29.66 -2.12 -5.25
CA TYR A 339 29.90 -3.13 -6.27
C TYR A 339 28.75 -4.14 -6.39
N ILE A 340 28.09 -4.48 -5.27
CA ILE A 340 26.92 -5.37 -5.24
C ILE A 340 25.74 -4.68 -5.93
N LEU A 341 25.48 -3.42 -5.57
CA LEU A 341 24.43 -2.62 -6.19
C LEU A 341 24.65 -2.44 -7.70
N ARG A 342 25.91 -2.22 -8.10
CA ARG A 342 26.30 -2.14 -9.51
C ARG A 342 26.08 -3.47 -10.24
N HIS A 343 26.39 -4.60 -9.61
CA HIS A 343 26.21 -5.92 -10.20
C HIS A 343 24.71 -6.24 -10.40
N ILE A 344 23.89 -6.04 -9.37
CA ILE A 344 22.42 -6.17 -9.46
C ILE A 344 21.88 -5.28 -10.57
N ALA A 345 22.35 -4.04 -10.66
CA ALA A 345 21.93 -3.12 -11.72
C ALA A 345 22.31 -3.59 -13.14
N GLN A 346 23.36 -4.39 -13.31
CA GLN A 346 23.72 -4.98 -14.60
C GLN A 346 22.83 -6.17 -14.94
N GLU A 347 22.57 -7.06 -13.98
CA GLU A 347 21.75 -8.25 -14.23
C GLU A 347 20.29 -7.92 -14.51
N VAL A 348 19.73 -6.93 -13.80
CA VAL A 348 18.35 -6.47 -14.00
C VAL A 348 18.10 -6.01 -15.44
N ILE A 349 19.15 -5.65 -16.20
CA ILE A 349 19.07 -5.29 -17.63
C ILE A 349 18.53 -6.46 -18.47
N THR A 350 18.97 -7.67 -18.16
CA THR A 350 18.66 -8.89 -18.91
C THR A 350 17.64 -9.78 -18.22
N ASP A 351 17.19 -9.42 -17.01
CA ASP A 351 16.25 -10.21 -16.22
C ASP A 351 14.91 -10.44 -16.96
N PRO A 352 14.45 -11.71 -17.04
CA PRO A 352 13.21 -12.07 -17.71
C PRO A 352 11.96 -11.60 -16.95
N SER A 353 12.03 -11.44 -15.62
CA SER A 353 10.90 -11.07 -14.78
C SER A 353 10.66 -9.56 -14.74
N ASP A 354 9.60 -9.13 -15.40
CA ASP A 354 9.14 -7.75 -15.39
C ASP A 354 8.71 -7.25 -14.00
N GLN A 355 8.33 -8.17 -13.10
CA GLN A 355 8.00 -7.87 -11.69
C GLN A 355 9.26 -7.50 -10.89
N VAL A 356 10.31 -8.32 -11.00
CA VAL A 356 11.61 -8.08 -10.33
C VAL A 356 12.23 -6.79 -10.85
N VAL A 357 12.23 -6.59 -12.17
CA VAL A 357 12.75 -5.38 -12.81
C VAL A 357 12.04 -4.12 -12.31
N ALA A 358 10.70 -4.12 -12.28
CA ALA A 358 9.92 -2.97 -11.81
C ALA A 358 10.21 -2.67 -10.33
N PHE A 359 10.33 -3.71 -9.50
CA PHE A 359 10.61 -3.56 -8.08
C PHE A 359 12.02 -2.98 -7.83
N VAL A 360 13.06 -3.57 -8.42
CA VAL A 360 14.45 -3.13 -8.22
C VAL A 360 14.66 -1.70 -8.73
N THR A 361 14.14 -1.39 -9.93
CA THR A 361 14.31 -0.06 -10.52
C THR A 361 13.55 1.03 -9.75
N SER A 362 12.34 0.74 -9.26
CA SER A 362 11.60 1.67 -8.39
C SER A 362 12.28 1.84 -7.04
N ALA A 363 12.75 0.75 -6.41
CA ALA A 363 13.46 0.81 -5.14
C ALA A 363 14.73 1.66 -5.22
N PHE A 364 15.58 1.44 -6.23
CA PHE A 364 16.84 2.19 -6.40
C PHE A 364 16.59 3.68 -6.64
N ARG A 365 15.56 4.03 -7.43
CA ARG A 365 15.19 5.44 -7.66
C ARG A 365 14.66 6.11 -6.39
N SER A 366 13.76 5.43 -5.70
CA SER A 366 13.15 5.87 -4.44
C SER A 366 14.22 6.09 -3.36
N LEU A 367 15.16 5.15 -3.19
CA LEU A 367 16.25 5.24 -2.22
C LEU A 367 17.27 6.32 -2.58
N ALA A 368 17.65 6.47 -3.86
CA ALA A 368 18.58 7.51 -4.31
C ALA A 368 18.04 8.93 -4.10
N ALA A 369 16.71 9.11 -4.18
CA ALA A 369 16.02 10.36 -3.95
C ALA A 369 15.71 10.63 -2.46
N SER A 370 15.92 9.64 -1.59
CA SER A 370 15.56 9.76 -0.17
C SER A 370 16.40 10.80 0.55
N LYS A 371 15.75 11.62 1.37
CA LYS A 371 16.37 12.59 2.28
C LYS A 371 16.46 12.08 3.72
N TYR A 372 15.99 10.86 3.97
CA TYR A 372 15.99 10.25 5.29
C TYR A 372 17.43 9.97 5.76
N PRO A 373 17.84 10.38 6.98
CA PRO A 373 19.23 10.26 7.42
C PRO A 373 19.81 8.86 7.32
N CYS A 374 19.04 7.83 7.68
CA CYS A 374 19.49 6.43 7.63
C CYS A 374 19.75 5.91 6.19
N HIS A 375 19.22 6.58 5.17
CA HIS A 375 19.41 6.20 3.77
C HIS A 375 20.59 6.92 3.09
N ARG A 376 21.32 7.77 3.81
CA ARG A 376 22.37 8.63 3.21
C ARG A 376 23.43 7.85 2.44
N GLU A 377 23.91 6.74 3.00
CA GLU A 377 24.97 5.93 2.40
C GLU A 377 24.50 5.21 1.13
N ILE A 378 23.41 4.45 1.21
CA ILE A 378 22.84 3.75 0.06
C ILE A 378 22.40 4.73 -1.03
N ALA A 379 21.85 5.91 -0.67
CA ALA A 379 21.50 6.94 -1.63
C ALA A 379 22.74 7.46 -2.38
N GLN A 380 23.86 7.63 -1.70
CA GLN A 380 25.13 8.02 -2.31
C GLN A 380 25.65 6.94 -3.27
N HIS A 381 25.61 5.66 -2.89
CA HIS A 381 25.99 4.57 -3.78
C HIS A 381 25.11 4.53 -5.03
N LEU A 382 23.79 4.62 -4.86
CA LEU A 382 22.83 4.54 -5.96
C LEU A 382 22.97 5.69 -6.97
N ARG A 383 23.44 6.88 -6.56
CA ARG A 383 23.76 7.97 -7.50
C ARG A 383 24.83 7.60 -8.54
N TYR A 384 25.74 6.68 -8.21
CA TYR A 384 26.73 6.17 -9.17
C TYR A 384 26.19 5.01 -10.03
N VAL A 385 25.14 4.33 -9.56
CA VAL A 385 24.55 3.16 -10.23
C VAL A 385 23.48 3.57 -11.24
N LEU A 386 22.59 4.51 -10.89
CA LEU A 386 21.47 4.94 -11.74
C LEU A 386 21.88 5.40 -13.17
N PRO A 387 23.03 6.06 -13.40
CA PRO A 387 23.48 6.40 -14.75
C PRO A 387 23.62 5.20 -15.70
N MET A 388 23.78 3.98 -15.18
CA MET A 388 23.85 2.75 -16.00
C MET A 388 22.53 2.43 -16.70
N TRP A 389 21.41 2.89 -16.13
CA TRP A 389 20.07 2.62 -16.63
C TRP A 389 19.54 3.72 -17.54
N GLU A 390 20.19 4.87 -17.54
CA GLU A 390 19.76 6.05 -18.27
C GLU A 390 19.59 5.80 -19.77
N ASN A 391 20.42 4.94 -20.38
CA ASN A 391 20.37 4.69 -21.82
C ASN A 391 19.61 3.40 -22.19
N ILE A 392 18.90 2.79 -21.23
CA ILE A 392 18.20 1.52 -21.40
C ILE A 392 16.70 1.78 -21.57
N PRO A 393 16.13 1.58 -22.77
CA PRO A 393 14.73 1.92 -23.04
C PRO A 393 13.70 1.22 -22.13
N LYS A 394 14.02 0.01 -21.63
CA LYS A 394 13.15 -0.72 -20.69
C LYS A 394 12.96 0.06 -19.38
N PHE A 395 14.02 0.70 -18.88
CA PHE A 395 14.04 1.33 -17.56
C PHE A 395 13.60 2.78 -17.58
N MET A 396 13.75 3.47 -18.70
CA MET A 396 13.30 4.85 -18.77
C MET A 396 11.75 4.97 -18.75
N ARG A 397 11.01 3.86 -18.86
CA ARG A 397 9.54 3.85 -18.81
C ARG A 397 9.02 4.33 -17.44
N PRO A 398 7.89 5.06 -17.41
CA PRO A 398 7.19 5.35 -16.17
C PRO A 398 6.90 4.07 -15.41
N LEU A 399 6.93 4.15 -14.08
CA LEU A 399 6.65 3.02 -13.21
C LEU A 399 5.22 2.51 -13.45
N ASP A 400 5.11 1.25 -13.86
CA ASP A 400 3.84 0.56 -13.99
C ASP A 400 3.38 0.08 -12.61
N LYS A 401 2.44 0.80 -12.00
CA LYS A 401 1.90 0.48 -10.66
C LYS A 401 1.12 -0.84 -10.61
N ALA A 402 0.80 -1.46 -11.75
CA ALA A 402 0.22 -2.80 -11.79
C ALA A 402 1.25 -3.91 -11.50
N ARG A 403 2.55 -3.59 -11.55
CA ARG A 403 3.67 -4.47 -11.20
C ARG A 403 4.12 -4.20 -9.78
N SER A 404 4.96 -5.09 -9.26
CA SER A 404 5.61 -4.96 -7.97
C SER A 404 6.49 -3.71 -7.95
N HIS A 405 6.38 -2.92 -6.90
CA HIS A 405 7.09 -1.65 -6.80
C HIS A 405 7.34 -1.23 -5.34
N LEU A 406 8.38 -0.40 -5.17
CA LEU A 406 8.65 0.31 -3.93
C LEU A 406 8.68 1.81 -4.19
N VAL A 407 7.80 2.53 -3.50
CA VAL A 407 7.79 3.99 -3.48
C VAL A 407 7.99 4.47 -2.05
N LEU A 408 8.76 5.54 -1.89
CA LEU A 408 8.93 6.19 -0.60
C LEU A 408 8.84 7.70 -0.74
N ASP A 409 8.30 8.33 0.30
CA ASP A 409 8.35 9.77 0.52
C ASP A 409 9.19 10.02 1.77
N SER A 410 10.06 11.03 1.75
CA SER A 410 10.95 11.31 2.90
C SER A 410 11.30 12.78 3.02
N GLY A 411 11.48 13.22 4.27
CA GLY A 411 11.89 14.58 4.63
C GLY A 411 12.85 14.56 5.80
N TYR A 412 13.74 15.55 5.86
CA TYR A 412 14.68 15.73 6.96
C TYR A 412 15.04 17.21 7.09
N ASN A 413 14.95 17.71 8.31
CA ASN A 413 15.31 19.06 8.69
C ASN A 413 16.55 19.01 9.59
N ALA A 414 17.70 19.37 9.02
CA ALA A 414 18.99 19.39 9.73
C ALA A 414 19.07 20.43 10.85
N LYS A 415 18.24 21.48 10.85
CA LYS A 415 18.27 22.54 11.87
C LYS A 415 17.74 22.07 13.23
N TYR A 416 16.73 21.19 13.20
CA TYR A 416 16.09 20.66 14.41
C TYR A 416 16.34 19.16 14.61
N ASP A 417 17.13 18.56 13.72
CA ASP A 417 17.47 17.15 13.70
C ASP A 417 16.25 16.22 13.78
N PHE A 418 15.22 16.53 12.97
CA PHE A 418 14.06 15.67 12.81
C PHE A 418 13.77 15.36 11.35
N GLY A 419 13.11 14.23 11.12
CA GLY A 419 12.64 13.87 9.80
C GLY A 419 11.83 12.59 9.85
N GLY A 420 11.59 12.01 8.68
CA GLY A 420 11.04 10.69 8.60
C GLY A 420 10.79 10.25 7.17
N VAL A 421 10.33 9.01 7.05
CA VAL A 421 10.09 8.35 5.78
C VAL A 421 8.82 7.51 5.84
N THR A 422 8.06 7.54 4.75
CA THR A 422 6.93 6.64 4.53
C THR A 422 7.29 5.76 3.36
N ILE A 423 7.41 4.47 3.61
CA ILE A 423 7.77 3.46 2.62
C ILE A 423 6.52 2.64 2.32
N MET A 424 6.20 2.50 1.04
CA MET A 424 5.16 1.62 0.55
C MET A 424 5.81 0.58 -0.37
N GLU A 425 5.82 -0.67 0.11
CA GLU A 425 6.30 -1.84 -0.60
C GLU A 425 5.08 -2.62 -1.09
N MET A 426 4.98 -2.87 -2.40
CA MET A 426 3.92 -3.68 -2.99
C MET A 426 4.52 -4.82 -3.80
N ILE A 427 4.31 -6.06 -3.34
CA ILE A 427 4.64 -7.28 -4.05
C ILE A 427 3.35 -7.83 -4.65
N ARG A 428 3.20 -7.67 -5.97
CA ARG A 428 2.04 -8.16 -6.70
C ARG A 428 2.16 -9.66 -6.87
N SER A 429 1.03 -10.33 -6.73
CA SER A 429 0.92 -11.74 -7.07
C SER A 429 0.93 -11.91 -8.59
N HIS A 430 1.62 -12.95 -9.05
CA HIS A 430 1.58 -13.37 -10.45
C HIS A 430 0.24 -13.98 -10.88
N ASP A 431 -0.62 -14.39 -9.95
CA ASP A 431 -1.82 -15.21 -10.18
C ASP A 431 -3.12 -14.72 -9.51
N SER A 432 -3.03 -13.79 -8.56
CA SER A 432 -4.14 -13.28 -7.74
C SER A 432 -4.40 -11.81 -7.97
N TYR A 433 -5.65 -11.37 -7.78
CA TYR A 433 -5.99 -9.95 -7.75
C TYR A 433 -5.35 -9.23 -6.56
N PHE A 434 -5.32 -9.89 -5.40
CA PHE A 434 -4.68 -9.37 -4.21
C PHE A 434 -3.15 -9.39 -4.36
N PRO A 435 -2.46 -8.37 -3.83
CA PRO A 435 -1.00 -8.45 -3.73
C PRO A 435 -0.61 -9.57 -2.75
N ARG A 436 0.51 -10.26 -3.00
CA ARG A 436 1.08 -11.18 -2.00
C ARG A 436 1.46 -10.43 -0.74
N ASN A 437 2.01 -9.23 -0.89
CA ASN A 437 2.37 -8.37 0.22
C ASN A 437 2.10 -6.90 -0.10
N LEU A 438 1.50 -6.18 0.85
CA LEU A 438 1.48 -4.73 0.92
C LEU A 438 2.01 -4.33 2.30
N TYR A 439 3.12 -3.60 2.31
CA TYR A 439 3.72 -3.11 3.54
C TYR A 439 3.87 -1.60 3.48
N ILE A 440 3.16 -0.89 4.35
CA ILE A 440 3.25 0.55 4.53
C ILE A 440 3.90 0.79 5.88
N ASN A 441 5.07 1.42 5.91
CA ASN A 441 5.78 1.74 7.15
C ASN A 441 6.12 3.23 7.19
N MET A 442 5.74 3.87 8.30
CA MET A 442 6.10 5.23 8.66
C MET A 442 7.18 5.19 9.73
N LYS A 443 8.34 5.77 9.45
CA LYS A 443 9.43 5.94 10.41
C LYS A 443 9.68 7.40 10.69
N ASP A 444 9.87 7.71 11.96
CA ASP A 444 10.25 9.02 12.43
C ASP A 444 11.70 9.02 12.87
N TYR A 445 12.38 10.14 12.67
CA TYR A 445 13.75 10.37 13.08
C TYR A 445 13.79 11.62 13.94
N VAL A 446 14.37 11.52 15.14
CA VAL A 446 14.54 12.64 16.07
C VAL A 446 15.84 12.44 16.84
N ALA A 447 16.71 13.45 16.86
CA ALA A 447 17.91 13.51 17.71
C ALA A 447 18.81 12.27 17.59
N GLY A 448 19.12 11.83 16.37
CA GLY A 448 19.93 10.63 16.14
C GLY A 448 19.19 9.29 16.19
N HIS A 449 17.95 9.25 16.68
CA HIS A 449 17.16 8.03 16.84
C HIS A 449 16.09 7.88 15.76
N SER A 450 15.96 6.67 15.23
CA SER A 450 14.94 6.28 14.25
C SER A 450 13.96 5.31 14.88
N THR A 451 12.67 5.61 14.84
CA THR A 451 11.61 4.75 15.39
C THR A 451 10.55 4.47 14.33
N ASP A 452 10.11 3.21 14.21
CA ASP A 452 8.96 2.83 13.38
C ASP A 452 7.68 3.33 14.07
N THR A 453 6.98 4.34 13.58
CA THR A 453 5.84 4.96 14.27
C THR A 453 4.53 4.25 14.00
N LEU A 454 4.28 3.89 12.74
CA LEU A 454 3.06 3.21 12.31
C LEU A 454 3.41 2.28 11.14
N ALA A 455 2.94 1.04 11.19
CA ALA A 455 3.04 0.12 10.06
C ALA A 455 1.73 -0.60 9.82
N LEU A 456 1.34 -0.71 8.56
CA LEU A 456 0.25 -1.54 8.08
C LEU A 456 0.85 -2.62 7.20
N SER A 457 0.65 -3.89 7.57
CA SER A 457 1.08 -5.03 6.76
C SER A 457 -0.13 -5.84 6.35
N PHE A 458 -0.25 -6.09 5.05
CA PHE A 458 -1.21 -7.01 4.47
C PHE A 458 -0.46 -8.10 3.71
N GLU A 459 -0.75 -9.35 4.03
CA GLU A 459 -0.23 -10.53 3.36
C GLU A 459 -1.39 -11.40 2.91
N SER A 460 -1.29 -12.00 1.72
CA SER A 460 -2.34 -12.92 1.24
C SER A 460 -1.81 -14.04 0.35
N TRP A 461 -2.41 -15.21 0.55
CA TRP A 461 -2.21 -16.44 -0.21
C TRP A 461 -3.57 -17.11 -0.46
N GLY A 462 -3.79 -17.62 -1.67
CA GLY A 462 -4.99 -18.42 -1.98
C GLY A 462 -6.36 -17.73 -1.83
N MET A 463 -6.40 -16.41 -1.60
CA MET A 463 -7.65 -15.67 -1.31
C MET A 463 -8.65 -15.63 -2.47
N ASP A 464 -8.22 -15.96 -3.69
CA ASP A 464 -9.10 -16.08 -4.84
C ASP A 464 -10.16 -17.18 -4.66
N LYS A 465 -9.88 -18.23 -3.87
CA LYS A 465 -10.83 -19.30 -3.52
C LYS A 465 -12.02 -18.75 -2.73
N LEU A 466 -11.74 -17.90 -1.73
CA LEU A 466 -12.76 -17.23 -0.91
C LEU A 466 -13.54 -16.19 -1.72
N LEU A 467 -12.84 -15.34 -2.49
CA LEU A 467 -13.48 -14.35 -3.37
C LEU A 467 -14.41 -15.01 -4.37
N ASN A 468 -13.98 -16.12 -4.99
CA ASN A 468 -14.80 -16.87 -5.93
C ASN A 468 -16.08 -17.43 -5.26
N LYS A 469 -15.99 -17.87 -4.00
CA LYS A 469 -17.16 -18.36 -3.25
C LYS A 469 -18.13 -17.24 -2.84
N LEU A 470 -17.62 -16.05 -2.51
CA LEU A 470 -18.43 -14.92 -2.03
C LEU A 470 -19.03 -14.05 -3.16
N VAL A 471 -18.25 -13.79 -4.21
CA VAL A 471 -18.59 -12.80 -5.27
C VAL A 471 -18.23 -13.27 -6.69
N GLY A 472 -17.96 -14.58 -6.88
CA GLY A 472 -17.69 -15.16 -8.20
C GLY A 472 -18.93 -15.12 -9.11
N PRO A 473 -18.75 -15.03 -10.44
CA PRO A 473 -19.84 -14.96 -11.40
C PRO A 473 -20.64 -16.27 -11.42
N GLN A 474 -21.95 -16.16 -11.22
CA GLN A 474 -22.88 -17.27 -11.37
C GLN A 474 -23.03 -17.69 -12.84
N PRO A 475 -23.40 -18.94 -13.14
CA PRO A 475 -23.77 -19.37 -14.49
C PRO A 475 -24.79 -18.41 -15.12
N GLY A 476 -24.48 -17.85 -16.29
CA GLY A 476 -25.35 -16.92 -17.03
C GLY A 476 -25.11 -15.41 -16.81
N SER A 477 -24.24 -14.96 -15.90
CA SER A 477 -23.94 -13.52 -15.74
C SER A 477 -22.68 -13.07 -16.49
N THR A 478 -22.81 -12.03 -17.34
CA THR A 478 -21.73 -11.24 -17.94
C THR A 478 -21.39 -9.98 -17.14
N LYS A 479 -22.14 -9.68 -16.08
CA LYS A 479 -22.08 -8.43 -15.31
C LYS A 479 -21.34 -8.67 -13.99
N SER A 480 -20.05 -8.33 -13.93
CA SER A 480 -19.26 -8.34 -12.68
C SER A 480 -18.72 -6.95 -12.36
N ILE A 481 -18.79 -6.54 -11.09
CA ILE A 481 -18.15 -5.30 -10.61
C ILE A 481 -16.63 -5.30 -10.86
N TRP A 482 -16.05 -6.48 -11.04
CA TRP A 482 -14.62 -6.68 -11.28
C TRP A 482 -14.21 -6.48 -12.74
N ASP A 483 -15.15 -6.35 -13.68
CA ASP A 483 -14.85 -6.07 -15.09
C ASP A 483 -14.18 -4.70 -15.30
N PHE A 484 -14.36 -3.76 -14.35
CA PHE A 484 -13.71 -2.45 -14.33
C PHE A 484 -12.22 -2.50 -13.96
N MET A 485 -11.81 -3.45 -13.09
CA MET A 485 -10.44 -3.55 -12.55
C MET A 485 -9.50 -4.44 -13.38
N GLY A 486 -9.93 -4.79 -14.60
CA GLY A 486 -9.22 -5.69 -15.51
C GLY A 486 -9.75 -7.11 -15.42
N ARG A 487 -10.07 -7.70 -16.57
CA ARG A 487 -10.63 -9.05 -16.69
C ARG A 487 -9.60 -10.12 -16.29
N ARG A 488 -9.43 -10.45 -15.01
CA ARG A 488 -8.88 -11.76 -14.60
C ARG A 488 -10.02 -12.73 -14.32
N ARG A 489 -9.95 -13.88 -14.97
CA ARG A 489 -11.12 -14.66 -15.37
C ARG A 489 -11.52 -15.60 -14.24
N PHE A 490 -12.81 -15.66 -13.89
CA PHE A 490 -13.34 -16.56 -12.85
C PHE A 490 -13.67 -17.97 -13.38
N PRO A 491 -13.54 -19.02 -12.57
CA PRO A 491 -13.68 -20.43 -12.98
C PRO A 491 -15.13 -20.85 -13.29
N ARG A 492 -15.31 -21.74 -14.28
CA ARG A 492 -16.49 -22.61 -14.49
C ARG A 492 -16.02 -23.99 -14.97
N ASP A 493 -16.63 -25.07 -14.52
CA ASP A 493 -16.18 -26.45 -14.79
C ASP A 493 -16.55 -26.93 -16.20
N ALA A 494 -15.63 -27.66 -16.85
CA ALA A 494 -15.89 -28.33 -18.12
C ALA A 494 -15.29 -29.74 -18.14
N SER A 495 -16.11 -30.75 -18.42
CA SER A 495 -15.67 -32.07 -18.87
C SER A 495 -15.96 -32.23 -20.37
N ALA A 496 -14.96 -32.73 -21.11
CA ALA A 496 -15.11 -33.30 -22.45
C ALA A 496 -14.19 -34.52 -22.59
N LYS A 497 -14.68 -35.59 -23.23
CA LYS A 497 -14.04 -36.92 -23.27
C LYS A 497 -12.76 -36.98 -24.13
N GLU A 498 -12.74 -36.33 -25.30
CA GLU A 498 -11.56 -36.28 -26.19
C GLU A 498 -10.41 -35.41 -25.64
N ARG A 499 -10.76 -34.39 -24.86
CA ARG A 499 -9.81 -33.49 -24.21
C ARG A 499 -9.09 -34.20 -23.06
N LYS A 500 -9.85 -34.97 -22.27
CA LYS A 500 -9.31 -35.77 -21.16
C LYS A 500 -8.25 -36.76 -21.63
N GLU A 501 -8.45 -37.39 -22.79
CA GLU A 501 -7.45 -38.29 -23.41
C GLU A 501 -6.15 -37.56 -23.79
N ILE A 502 -6.24 -36.30 -24.24
CA ILE A 502 -5.06 -35.46 -24.54
C ILE A 502 -4.37 -35.01 -23.24
N GLU A 503 -5.13 -34.69 -22.20
CA GLU A 503 -4.62 -34.25 -20.91
C GLU A 503 -3.92 -35.38 -20.15
N ASP A 504 -4.51 -36.58 -20.16
CA ASP A 504 -3.92 -37.79 -19.58
C ASP A 504 -2.59 -38.16 -20.27
N ALA A 505 -2.46 -37.87 -21.57
CA ALA A 505 -1.23 -38.13 -22.35
C ALA A 505 -0.10 -37.10 -22.14
N LEU A 506 -0.42 -35.89 -21.66
CA LEU A 506 0.56 -34.79 -21.55
C LEU A 506 1.29 -34.75 -20.19
N HIS A 507 0.79 -35.43 -19.15
CA HIS A 507 1.36 -35.43 -17.79
C HIS A 507 1.71 -34.02 -17.23
N ILE A 508 0.94 -32.98 -17.60
CA ILE A 508 1.14 -31.61 -17.08
C ILE A 508 0.22 -31.44 -15.87
N HIS A 509 0.81 -31.21 -14.69
CA HIS A 509 0.07 -30.94 -13.45
C HIS A 509 -0.78 -29.66 -13.58
N ASP A 510 -2.02 -29.73 -13.09
CA ASP A 510 -2.86 -28.55 -12.96
C ASP A 510 -2.38 -27.69 -11.80
N ARG A 511 -2.57 -26.38 -11.92
CA ARG A 511 -2.26 -25.45 -10.85
C ARG A 511 -3.28 -25.59 -9.73
N GLU A 512 -2.88 -26.07 -8.56
CA GLU A 512 -3.72 -26.03 -7.36
C GLU A 512 -3.76 -24.60 -6.78
N TYR A 513 -4.87 -24.24 -6.13
CA TYR A 513 -4.91 -22.98 -5.36
C TYR A 513 -4.09 -23.15 -4.10
N ASP A 514 -3.28 -22.15 -3.77
CA ASP A 514 -2.62 -22.08 -2.47
C ASP A 514 -3.64 -22.17 -1.32
N HIS A 515 -3.18 -22.61 -0.15
CA HIS A 515 -3.95 -22.53 1.08
C HIS A 515 -4.43 -21.09 1.31
N ALA A 516 -5.70 -20.95 1.64
CA ALA A 516 -6.36 -19.67 1.81
C ALA A 516 -5.90 -19.03 3.13
N TYR A 517 -5.00 -18.06 3.02
CA TYR A 517 -4.44 -17.32 4.13
C TYR A 517 -4.46 -15.82 3.83
N ALA A 518 -4.88 -15.00 4.79
CA ALA A 518 -4.63 -13.57 4.74
C ALA A 518 -4.34 -13.04 6.13
N ARG A 519 -3.42 -12.08 6.21
CA ARG A 519 -3.12 -11.41 7.46
C ARG A 519 -3.11 -9.91 7.25
N LEU A 520 -3.86 -9.20 8.08
CA LEU A 520 -3.82 -7.75 8.19
C LEU A 520 -3.32 -7.41 9.59
N SER A 521 -2.20 -6.72 9.70
CA SER A 521 -1.68 -6.26 10.98
C SER A 521 -1.44 -4.76 10.98
N LEU A 522 -1.87 -4.14 12.08
CA LEU A 522 -1.59 -2.76 12.43
C LEU A 522 -0.55 -2.76 13.55
N SER A 523 0.56 -2.08 13.32
CA SER A 523 1.59 -1.86 14.33
C SER A 523 1.79 -0.37 14.58
N ALA A 524 2.07 0.03 15.81
CA ALA A 524 2.58 1.37 16.15
C ALA A 524 3.83 1.26 17.03
N PHE A 525 4.75 2.21 16.89
CA PHE A 525 6.02 2.27 17.61
C PHE A 525 6.85 0.96 17.48
N GLY A 526 6.74 0.32 16.31
CA GLY A 526 7.37 -0.95 15.97
C GLY A 526 6.65 -2.18 16.54
N LYS A 527 5.45 -2.03 17.12
CA LYS A 527 4.73 -3.08 17.88
C LYS A 527 3.34 -3.34 17.32
N ALA A 528 2.95 -4.60 17.18
CA ALA A 528 1.62 -4.98 16.71
C ALA A 528 0.54 -4.57 17.73
N ILE A 529 -0.36 -3.66 17.33
CA ILE A 529 -1.54 -3.23 18.12
C ILE A 529 -2.68 -4.21 17.91
N ASP A 530 -2.89 -4.59 16.65
CA ASP A 530 -3.96 -5.47 16.22
C ASP A 530 -3.48 -6.32 15.02
N SER A 531 -3.98 -7.54 14.92
CA SER A 531 -3.63 -8.46 13.85
C SER A 531 -4.82 -9.38 13.61
N TRP A 532 -5.37 -9.34 12.40
CA TRP A 532 -6.40 -10.25 11.94
C TRP A 532 -5.77 -11.24 10.98
N SER A 533 -5.83 -12.53 11.31
CA SER A 533 -5.43 -13.60 10.41
C SER A 533 -6.65 -14.42 10.02
N PHE A 534 -6.78 -14.67 8.73
CA PHE A 534 -7.74 -15.56 8.11
C PHE A 534 -6.96 -16.76 7.61
N ASP A 535 -7.36 -17.97 8.01
CA ASP A 535 -6.75 -19.22 7.57
C ASP A 535 -7.84 -20.21 7.11
N GLU A 536 -7.42 -21.37 6.61
CA GLU A 536 -8.37 -22.37 6.10
C GLU A 536 -9.20 -23.03 7.21
N SER A 537 -8.81 -22.92 8.49
CA SER A 537 -9.62 -23.39 9.61
C SER A 537 -10.87 -22.53 9.79
N ILE A 538 -10.77 -21.22 9.52
CA ILE A 538 -11.93 -20.33 9.46
C ILE A 538 -12.82 -20.75 8.28
N LEU A 539 -12.26 -21.13 7.12
CA LEU A 539 -13.05 -21.71 6.03
C LEU A 539 -13.72 -23.05 6.38
N ALA A 540 -13.11 -23.88 7.22
CA ALA A 540 -13.70 -25.14 7.69
C ALA A 540 -14.88 -24.91 8.66
N THR A 541 -14.86 -23.80 9.41
CA THR A 541 -16.03 -23.37 10.21
C THR A 541 -17.16 -22.77 9.36
N ILE A 542 -16.89 -22.50 8.07
CA ILE A 542 -17.84 -22.00 7.09
C ILE A 542 -18.40 -23.18 6.30
N ASN A 543 -19.54 -23.71 6.76
CA ASN A 543 -20.25 -24.74 6.02
C ASN A 543 -20.63 -24.18 4.63
N PRO A 544 -20.38 -24.89 3.52
CA PRO A 544 -20.83 -24.45 2.18
C PRO A 544 -22.35 -24.26 2.06
N ASN A 545 -23.13 -24.83 2.99
CA ASN A 545 -24.58 -24.67 3.07
C ASN A 545 -25.04 -23.58 4.06
N ASP A 546 -24.13 -23.01 4.87
CA ASP A 546 -24.49 -21.91 5.78
C ASP A 546 -24.68 -20.64 4.96
N ALA A 547 -25.71 -19.87 5.31
CA ALA A 547 -25.91 -18.56 4.71
C ALA A 547 -24.72 -17.64 5.05
N PRO A 548 -24.29 -16.76 4.12
CA PRO A 548 -23.16 -15.85 4.32
C PRO A 548 -23.25 -15.02 5.61
N GLU A 549 -24.46 -14.72 6.08
CA GLU A 549 -24.76 -14.02 7.34
C GLU A 549 -24.18 -14.69 8.59
N GLN A 550 -24.45 -15.99 8.79
CA GLN A 550 -24.03 -16.72 10.00
C GLN A 550 -22.51 -16.89 10.04
N THR A 551 -21.90 -16.95 8.85
CA THR A 551 -20.46 -16.99 8.67
C THR A 551 -19.82 -15.65 9.04
N ALA A 552 -20.34 -14.55 8.53
CA ALA A 552 -19.79 -13.23 8.80
C ALA A 552 -20.04 -12.78 10.25
N GLU A 553 -21.19 -13.11 10.86
CA GLU A 553 -21.50 -12.81 12.25
C GLU A 553 -20.58 -13.57 13.24
N LYS A 554 -20.26 -14.84 12.96
CA LYS A 554 -19.29 -15.62 13.75
C LYS A 554 -17.88 -15.01 13.71
N ILE A 555 -17.50 -14.36 12.61
CA ILE A 555 -16.17 -13.78 12.42
C ILE A 555 -16.08 -12.35 13.01
N PHE A 556 -17.15 -11.55 12.94
CA PHE A 556 -17.12 -10.12 13.25
C PHE A 556 -17.98 -9.68 14.45
N GLY A 557 -18.68 -10.58 15.14
CA GLY A 557 -19.80 -10.27 16.04
C GLY A 557 -19.52 -10.08 17.55
N GLN A 558 -18.27 -10.01 18.03
CA GLN A 558 -18.01 -9.80 19.47
C GLN A 558 -17.92 -8.31 19.85
N GLU A 559 -18.69 -7.87 20.86
CA GLU A 559 -18.49 -6.57 21.52
C GLU A 559 -17.20 -6.63 22.34
N VAL A 560 -16.27 -5.72 22.08
CA VAL A 560 -14.97 -5.70 22.77
C VAL A 560 -14.68 -4.28 23.25
N ARG A 561 -14.56 -4.13 24.57
CA ARG A 561 -14.02 -2.92 25.21
C ARG A 561 -12.58 -3.19 25.62
N LYS A 562 -11.63 -2.59 24.92
CA LYS A 562 -10.20 -2.81 25.12
C LYS A 562 -9.54 -1.53 25.60
N LYS A 563 -9.03 -1.55 26.83
CA LYS A 563 -8.04 -0.58 27.34
C LYS A 563 -6.66 -1.19 27.14
N ALA A 564 -5.70 -0.43 26.64
CA ALA A 564 -4.30 -0.86 26.55
C ALA A 564 -3.38 0.31 26.90
N PHE A 565 -2.45 0.05 27.81
CA PHE A 565 -1.40 0.99 28.18
C PHE A 565 -0.06 0.50 27.63
N TYR A 566 0.74 1.43 27.12
CA TYR A 566 2.10 1.17 26.65
C TYR A 566 3.04 2.23 27.21
N LEU A 567 4.20 1.80 27.70
CA LEU A 567 5.32 2.68 27.98
C LEU A 567 6.23 2.62 26.75
N THR A 568 6.25 3.69 25.95
CA THR A 568 6.98 3.72 24.65
C THR A 568 8.30 4.46 24.73
N GLN A 569 8.48 5.30 25.74
CA GLN A 569 9.76 5.93 26.04
C GLN A 569 9.99 5.88 27.54
N ASP A 570 11.12 5.31 27.92
CA ASP A 570 11.60 5.33 29.30
C ASP A 570 13.12 5.41 29.30
N MET A 571 13.62 6.63 29.46
CA MET A 571 15.05 6.89 29.50
C MET A 571 15.37 7.80 30.68
N THR A 572 16.27 7.33 31.56
CA THR A 572 16.80 8.11 32.67
C THR A 572 18.32 8.07 32.61
N TYR A 573 18.94 9.23 32.44
CA TYR A 573 20.40 9.39 32.43
C TYR A 573 20.82 10.19 33.65
N ILE A 574 21.83 9.72 34.38
CA ILE A 574 22.41 10.45 35.52
C ILE A 574 23.92 10.54 35.32
N THR A 575 24.45 11.75 35.38
CA THR A 575 25.88 12.02 35.21
C THR A 575 26.35 13.07 36.22
N PRO A 576 27.51 12.87 36.90
CA PRO A 576 28.04 13.90 37.77
C PRO A 576 28.60 15.07 36.92
N THR A 577 28.34 16.29 37.36
CA THR A 577 29.01 17.48 36.85
C THR A 577 30.46 17.54 37.32
N GLU A 578 31.27 18.44 36.75
CA GLU A 578 32.63 18.73 37.25
C GLU A 578 32.67 19.12 38.73
N LEU A 579 31.54 19.61 39.28
CA LEU A 579 31.37 19.94 40.69
C LEU A 579 30.93 18.75 41.56
N GLY A 580 30.81 17.56 40.99
CA GLY A 580 30.32 16.36 41.66
C GLY A 580 28.81 16.36 41.91
N VAL A 581 28.07 17.35 41.41
CA VAL A 581 26.61 17.42 41.54
C VAL A 581 25.97 16.62 40.40
N PRO A 582 25.10 15.63 40.68
CA PRO A 582 24.45 14.86 39.62
C PRO A 582 23.51 15.72 38.78
N VAL A 583 23.65 15.67 37.46
CA VAL A 583 22.64 16.09 36.49
C VAL A 583 21.87 14.84 36.08
N PHE A 584 20.55 14.96 36.01
CA PHE A 584 19.69 13.91 35.50
C PHE A 584 18.87 14.40 34.30
N PHE A 585 18.67 13.49 33.35
CA PHE A 585 17.71 13.61 32.27
C PHE A 585 16.67 12.53 32.49
N ASP A 586 15.39 12.90 32.45
CA ASP A 586 14.30 11.95 32.63
C ASP A 586 13.24 12.17 31.56
N PHE A 587 13.09 11.16 30.70
CA PHE A 587 12.22 11.18 29.53
C PHE A 587 11.28 9.98 29.63
N LYS A 588 10.01 10.25 29.95
CA LYS A 588 8.97 9.22 29.96
C LYS A 588 7.84 9.55 29.00
N ARG A 589 7.33 8.52 28.32
CA ARG A 589 6.14 8.58 27.46
C ARG A 589 5.29 7.35 27.68
N ALA A 590 4.04 7.58 28.07
CA ALA A 590 3.01 6.56 28.11
C ALA A 590 1.93 6.86 27.09
N GLU A 591 1.39 5.79 26.54
CA GLU A 591 0.31 5.80 25.57
C GLU A 591 -0.86 5.01 26.13
N PHE A 592 -2.05 5.57 25.96
CA PHE A 592 -3.29 4.96 26.38
C PHE A 592 -4.22 4.85 25.18
N LEU A 593 -4.55 3.60 24.84
CA LEU A 593 -5.50 3.25 23.79
C LEU A 593 -6.78 2.73 24.44
N TYR A 594 -7.88 3.38 24.09
CA TYR A 594 -9.24 2.95 24.39
C TYR A 594 -9.93 2.60 23.08
N ALA A 595 -10.38 1.36 22.94
CA ALA A 595 -11.16 0.90 21.79
C ALA A 595 -12.48 0.31 22.29
N ASN A 596 -13.59 0.92 21.87
CA ASN A 596 -14.94 0.43 22.10
C ASN A 596 -15.51 -0.06 20.76
N HIS A 597 -15.56 -1.38 20.58
CA HIS A 597 -16.13 -2.02 19.40
C HIS A 597 -17.51 -2.56 19.76
N GLN A 598 -18.57 -1.98 19.17
CA GLN A 598 -19.89 -2.56 19.25
C GLN A 598 -19.99 -3.74 18.27
N LYS A 599 -20.90 -4.67 18.55
CA LYS A 599 -21.21 -5.79 17.66
C LYS A 599 -21.53 -5.28 16.25
N ILE A 600 -20.93 -5.89 15.23
CA ILE A 600 -21.28 -5.63 13.84
C ILE A 600 -22.57 -6.39 13.53
N ASP A 601 -23.65 -5.66 13.27
CA ASP A 601 -24.90 -6.26 12.83
C ASP A 601 -24.87 -6.45 11.32
N ILE A 602 -25.10 -7.70 10.87
CA ILE A 602 -25.14 -8.07 9.46
C ILE A 602 -26.56 -8.54 9.15
N THR A 603 -27.23 -7.89 8.21
CA THR A 603 -28.57 -8.29 7.77
C THR A 603 -28.63 -8.41 6.25
N HIS A 604 -29.37 -9.40 5.75
CA HIS A 604 -29.58 -9.59 4.33
C HIS A 604 -30.94 -9.05 3.89
N GLY A 605 -30.96 -8.34 2.77
CA GLY A 605 -32.18 -7.86 2.12
C GLY A 605 -32.76 -8.87 1.12
N ASP A 606 -33.97 -8.60 0.64
CA ASP A 606 -34.74 -9.50 -0.25
C ASP A 606 -34.06 -9.80 -1.61
N ALA A 607 -33.01 -9.06 -1.99
CA ALA A 607 -32.29 -9.16 -3.27
C ALA A 607 -30.80 -9.51 -3.13
N ALA A 608 -30.42 -10.30 -2.10
CA ALA A 608 -29.02 -10.61 -1.77
C ALA A 608 -28.17 -9.37 -1.42
N GLU A 609 -28.82 -8.29 -0.99
CA GLU A 609 -28.14 -7.13 -0.41
C GLU A 609 -27.55 -7.51 0.95
N ILE A 610 -26.33 -7.05 1.24
CA ILE A 610 -25.65 -7.26 2.52
C ILE A 610 -25.56 -5.91 3.23
N ASN A 611 -26.26 -5.75 4.34
CA ASN A 611 -26.20 -4.57 5.20
C ASN A 611 -25.26 -4.83 6.37
N LEU A 612 -24.28 -3.95 6.57
CA LEU A 612 -23.27 -4.00 7.62
C LEU A 612 -23.40 -2.73 8.46
N SER A 613 -23.69 -2.89 9.76
CA SER A 613 -23.69 -1.77 10.72
C SER A 613 -22.43 -1.81 11.58
N ILE A 614 -21.55 -0.83 11.39
CA ILE A 614 -20.23 -0.76 12.04
C ILE A 614 -20.22 0.45 12.97
N LYS A 615 -20.18 0.20 14.28
CA LYS A 615 -20.03 1.24 15.31
C LYS A 615 -18.79 1.00 16.16
N ARG A 616 -17.85 1.95 16.10
CA ARG A 616 -16.58 1.88 16.81
C ARG A 616 -16.18 3.26 17.34
N HIS A 617 -15.50 3.27 18.47
CA HIS A 617 -14.88 4.46 19.01
C HIS A 617 -13.46 4.15 19.46
N TYR A 618 -12.53 4.94 18.94
CA TYR A 618 -11.12 4.87 19.28
C TYR A 618 -10.72 6.16 20.00
N LEU A 619 -10.08 6.05 21.14
CA LEU A 619 -9.41 7.17 21.80
C LEU A 619 -7.95 6.78 22.04
N TYR A 620 -7.05 7.66 21.64
CA TYR A 620 -5.63 7.45 21.72
C TYR A 620 -4.97 8.67 22.36
N GLU A 621 -4.44 8.49 23.56
CA GLU A 621 -3.73 9.50 24.33
C GLU A 621 -2.23 9.19 24.34
N ILE A 622 -1.43 10.21 24.01
CA ILE A 622 0.02 10.23 24.20
C ILE A 622 0.32 11.22 25.32
N ARG A 623 0.89 10.74 26.43
CA ARG A 623 1.32 11.56 27.56
C ARG A 623 2.84 11.44 27.69
N ALA A 624 3.55 12.56 27.62
CA ALA A 624 4.99 12.57 27.82
C ALA A 624 5.43 13.71 28.73
N TYR A 625 6.44 13.45 29.56
CA TYR A 625 7.21 14.50 30.20
C TYR A 625 8.70 14.27 29.91
N GLN A 626 9.39 15.36 29.63
CA GLN A 626 10.83 15.35 29.42
C GLN A 626 11.45 16.47 30.24
N MET A 627 12.39 16.13 31.10
CA MET A 627 13.03 17.09 31.99
C MET A 627 14.52 16.86 32.13
N ILE A 628 15.23 17.96 32.34
CA ILE A 628 16.63 18.01 32.76
C ILE A 628 16.67 18.71 34.12
N GLY A 629 17.41 18.13 35.05
CA GLY A 629 17.54 18.69 36.38
C GLY A 629 18.92 18.45 36.99
N ILE A 630 19.22 19.25 37.99
CA ILE A 630 20.38 19.11 38.86
C ILE A 630 19.86 18.60 40.20
N ALA A 631 20.51 17.55 40.67
CA ALA A 631 20.23 16.87 41.90
C ALA A 631 21.14 17.46 43.00
N LEU A 632 20.61 18.34 43.86
CA LEU A 632 21.33 18.90 45.00
C LEU A 632 21.25 17.97 46.21
N THR A 633 22.07 16.91 46.21
CA THR A 633 22.10 15.88 47.26
C THR A 633 22.26 16.46 48.66
N PHE A 634 23.05 17.54 48.81
CA PHE A 634 23.26 18.26 50.07
C PHE A 634 22.02 18.99 50.60
N ALA A 635 21.13 19.46 49.71
CA ALA A 635 19.90 20.17 50.07
C ALA A 635 18.67 19.26 50.07
N LYS A 636 18.88 17.98 49.74
CA LYS A 636 17.81 17.00 49.45
C LYS A 636 16.75 17.53 48.47
N SER A 637 17.16 18.33 47.48
CA SER A 637 16.26 18.91 46.48
C SER A 637 16.81 18.76 45.06
N SER A 638 15.93 18.64 44.08
CA SER A 638 16.23 18.80 42.66
C SER A 638 15.71 20.13 42.13
N LEU A 639 16.43 20.70 41.17
CA LEU A 639 15.99 21.88 40.41
C LEU A 639 16.19 21.63 38.92
N GLY A 640 15.29 22.13 38.09
CA GLY A 640 15.42 21.86 36.66
C GLY A 640 14.36 22.53 35.81
N SER A 641 14.34 22.12 34.55
CA SER A 641 13.35 22.53 33.58
C SER A 641 13.00 21.37 32.67
N GLY A 642 11.81 21.44 32.09
CA GLY A 642 11.30 20.40 31.22
C GLY A 642 10.06 20.86 30.50
N TYR A 643 9.39 19.91 29.87
CA TYR A 643 8.06 20.12 29.34
C TYR A 643 7.18 18.89 29.57
N ASN A 644 5.88 19.16 29.61
CA ASN A 644 4.84 18.16 29.62
C ASN A 644 4.02 18.32 28.34
N SER A 645 3.85 17.23 27.60
CA SER A 645 3.04 17.20 26.39
C SER A 645 1.93 16.17 26.52
N ARG A 646 0.72 16.54 26.10
CA ARG A 646 -0.44 15.67 26.00
C ARG A 646 -1.04 15.81 24.61
N THR A 647 -1.16 14.71 23.89
CA THR A 647 -1.91 14.65 22.64
C THR A 647 -3.01 13.61 22.80
N ILE A 648 -4.26 13.99 22.56
CA ILE A 648 -5.37 13.03 22.50
C ILE A 648 -5.99 13.12 21.12
N ILE A 649 -6.22 11.96 20.52
CA ILE A 649 -6.95 11.80 19.26
C ILE A 649 -8.14 10.91 19.58
N SER A 650 -9.36 11.40 19.30
CA SER A 650 -10.57 10.61 19.46
C SER A 650 -11.22 10.45 18.11
N TRP A 651 -11.62 9.24 17.71
CA TRP A 651 -12.19 8.94 16.42
C TRP A 651 -13.42 8.03 16.55
N PRO A 652 -14.64 8.59 16.45
CA PRO A 652 -15.87 7.83 16.36
C PRO A 652 -16.19 7.46 14.90
N LEU A 653 -16.50 6.19 14.68
CA LEU A 653 -16.93 5.63 13.41
C LEU A 653 -18.31 4.98 13.60
N ASP A 654 -19.34 5.58 13.01
CA ASP A 654 -20.68 5.00 12.85
C ASP A 654 -20.95 4.93 11.34
N LEU A 655 -20.91 3.72 10.77
CA LEU A 655 -21.00 3.49 9.34
C LEU A 655 -21.96 2.34 9.07
N LYS A 656 -22.99 2.60 8.24
CA LYS A 656 -23.85 1.58 7.67
C LYS A 656 -23.47 1.37 6.21
N ALA A 657 -22.99 0.20 5.85
CA ALA A 657 -22.61 -0.15 4.49
C ALA A 657 -23.59 -1.18 3.90
N THR A 658 -24.17 -0.90 2.75
CA THR A 658 -25.05 -1.81 2.01
C THR A 658 -24.38 -2.20 0.70
N LEU A 659 -24.05 -3.48 0.54
CA LEU A 659 -23.52 -4.05 -0.69
C LEU A 659 -24.65 -4.76 -1.45
N ALA A 660 -25.02 -4.25 -2.63
CA ALA A 660 -26.02 -4.84 -3.53
C ALA A 660 -25.31 -5.37 -4.79
N PRO A 661 -24.72 -6.58 -4.74
CA PRO A 661 -23.84 -7.08 -5.80
C PRO A 661 -24.58 -7.31 -7.13
N LEU A 662 -25.86 -7.70 -7.08
CA LEU A 662 -26.69 -7.89 -8.27
C LEU A 662 -27.03 -6.56 -8.97
N GLU A 663 -27.16 -5.48 -8.21
CA GLU A 663 -27.38 -4.13 -8.75
C GLU A 663 -26.07 -3.42 -9.11
N GLY A 664 -24.92 -3.97 -8.71
CA GLY A 664 -23.61 -3.34 -8.84
C GLY A 664 -23.47 -2.07 -7.97
N LYS A 665 -24.14 -2.01 -6.82
CA LYS A 665 -24.16 -0.81 -5.94
C LYS A 665 -23.51 -1.05 -4.59
N LEU A 666 -22.80 -0.04 -4.10
CA LEU A 666 -22.32 0.09 -2.73
C LEU A 666 -22.85 1.39 -2.14
N LYS A 667 -23.66 1.31 -1.09
CA LYS A 667 -24.15 2.49 -0.34
C LYS A 667 -23.47 2.55 1.01
N LEU A 668 -22.94 3.70 1.36
CA LEU A 668 -22.30 4.00 2.63
C LEU A 668 -23.08 5.15 3.27
N HIS A 669 -23.75 4.88 4.38
CA HIS A 669 -24.48 5.86 5.16
C HIS A 669 -23.76 6.11 6.48
N ARG A 670 -23.36 7.35 6.73
CA ARG A 670 -22.65 7.78 7.94
C ARG A 670 -23.44 8.88 8.64
N PRO A 671 -24.09 8.61 9.79
CA PRO A 671 -24.59 9.66 10.65
C PRO A 671 -23.41 10.44 11.27
N LEU A 672 -23.54 11.77 11.34
CA LEU A 672 -22.55 12.68 11.90
C LEU A 672 -22.99 13.10 13.31
N HIS A 673 -22.36 12.49 14.31
CA HIS A 673 -22.57 12.83 15.72
C HIS A 673 -21.73 14.06 16.11
N LEU A 674 -22.23 15.26 15.79
CA LEU A 674 -21.56 16.54 16.07
C LEU A 674 -22.19 17.23 17.31
N PRO A 675 -21.40 18.00 18.11
CA PRO A 675 -19.98 18.28 17.95
C PRO A 675 -19.10 17.12 18.43
N TRP A 676 -17.92 16.98 17.82
CA TRP A 676 -16.92 15.97 18.18
C TRP A 676 -15.56 16.64 18.32
N ASN A 677 -14.90 16.45 19.47
CA ASN A 677 -13.52 16.87 19.66
C ASN A 677 -12.57 15.80 19.09
N ALA A 678 -11.99 16.10 17.93
CA ALA A 678 -11.16 15.15 17.20
C ALA A 678 -9.74 15.05 17.73
N ALA A 679 -9.16 16.18 18.15
CA ALA A 679 -7.79 16.20 18.61
C ALA A 679 -7.52 17.34 19.58
N ASN A 680 -6.85 17.03 20.69
CA ASN A 680 -6.30 18.00 21.62
C ASN A 680 -4.80 17.80 21.75
N HIS A 681 -4.03 18.86 21.53
CA HIS A 681 -2.61 18.90 21.80
C HIS A 681 -2.30 20.02 22.78
N ASN A 682 -1.61 19.69 23.87
CA ASN A 682 -1.15 20.64 24.85
C ASN A 682 0.34 20.42 25.12
N PHE A 683 1.11 21.51 25.13
CA PHE A 683 2.54 21.53 25.37
C PHE A 683 2.87 22.62 26.42
N ARG A 684 3.23 22.19 27.64
CA ARG A 684 3.55 23.07 28.78
C ARG A 684 5.01 22.92 29.19
N PRO A 685 5.90 23.84 28.81
CA PRO A 685 7.23 23.90 29.36
C PRO A 685 7.19 24.48 30.77
N PHE A 686 8.00 23.94 31.66
CA PHE A 686 8.01 24.28 33.06
C PHE A 686 9.42 24.33 33.64
N THR A 687 9.52 24.93 34.81
CA THR A 687 10.65 24.82 35.73
C THR A 687 10.16 24.28 37.05
N PHE A 688 11.02 23.60 37.76
CA PHE A 688 10.65 22.95 39.01
C PHE A 688 11.76 23.06 40.04
N GLN A 689 11.36 23.04 41.31
CA GLN A 689 12.24 22.82 42.45
C GLN A 689 11.49 21.89 43.40
N THR A 690 11.97 20.66 43.55
CA THR A 690 11.23 19.61 44.27
C THR A 690 12.14 18.83 45.20
N PRO A 691 11.69 18.40 46.39
CA PRO A 691 12.48 17.52 47.24
C PRO A 691 12.69 16.14 46.58
N TYR A 692 13.78 15.44 46.93
CA TYR A 692 14.01 14.08 46.41
C TYR A 692 13.04 13.04 46.95
N ASP A 693 12.62 13.23 48.20
CA ASP A 693 11.83 12.25 48.94
C ASP A 693 10.34 12.52 48.70
N ARG A 694 9.79 11.97 47.61
CA ARG A 694 8.38 12.09 47.25
C ARG A 694 7.60 10.90 47.81
N THR A 695 7.56 10.75 49.13
CA THR A 695 6.74 9.72 49.78
C THR A 695 5.56 10.33 50.52
N THR A 696 4.54 10.80 49.79
CA THR A 696 3.22 11.08 50.37
C THR A 696 2.19 11.12 49.23
N ASP A 697 1.21 10.21 49.20
CA ASP A 697 -0.07 10.31 48.47
C ASP A 697 -0.08 10.45 46.91
N ILE A 698 -0.99 9.72 46.22
CA ILE A 698 -1.17 9.77 44.75
C ILE A 698 -1.70 11.12 44.31
N ASP A 699 -2.70 11.66 45.02
CA ASP A 699 -3.25 12.97 44.69
C ASP A 699 -2.17 14.02 44.82
N SER A 700 -1.34 13.95 45.86
CA SER A 700 -0.19 14.84 46.02
C SER A 700 0.91 14.63 44.96
N THR A 701 1.11 13.42 44.43
CA THR A 701 2.10 13.14 43.38
C THR A 701 1.64 13.62 42.01
N VAL A 702 0.35 13.43 41.68
CA VAL A 702 -0.31 14.02 40.50
C VAL A 702 -0.30 15.55 40.62
N HIS A 703 -0.63 16.09 41.81
CA HIS A 703 -0.51 17.51 42.12
C HIS A 703 0.94 17.99 41.94
N ALA A 704 1.93 17.28 42.46
CA ALA A 704 3.33 17.68 42.40
C ALA A 704 3.84 17.73 40.94
N LEU A 705 3.46 16.74 40.12
CA LEU A 705 3.81 16.70 38.69
C LEU A 705 3.09 17.77 37.85
N VAL A 706 2.07 18.45 38.38
CA VAL A 706 1.27 19.43 37.63
C VAL A 706 1.39 20.85 38.20
N GLU A 707 1.44 21.02 39.53
CA GLU A 707 1.44 22.30 40.24
C GLU A 707 2.81 22.78 40.72
N GLU A 708 3.75 21.88 41.08
CA GLU A 708 5.12 22.31 41.45
C GLU A 708 5.91 22.81 40.21
N HIS A 709 5.37 22.53 39.03
CA HIS A 709 5.85 22.96 37.74
C HIS A 709 5.40 24.38 37.43
N LYS A 710 6.32 25.35 37.53
CA LYS A 710 6.06 26.73 37.14
C LYS A 710 6.22 26.90 35.63
N PRO A 711 5.18 27.34 34.90
CA PRO A 711 5.26 27.47 33.45
C PRO A 711 6.33 28.48 33.03
N LEU A 712 7.02 28.19 31.93
CA LEU A 712 8.07 29.05 31.35
C LEU A 712 7.51 30.21 30.50
N TYR A 713 6.25 30.59 30.70
CA TYR A 713 5.58 31.68 30.01
C TYR A 713 4.59 32.35 30.97
N ARG A 714 4.25 33.60 30.67
CA ARG A 714 3.18 34.32 31.37
C ARG A 714 1.89 34.25 30.55
N ASN A 715 0.75 34.37 31.22
CA ASN A 715 -0.55 34.32 30.54
C ASN A 715 -0.73 35.48 29.54
N ASP A 716 -0.08 36.63 29.74
CA ASP A 716 -0.09 37.78 28.81
C ASP A 716 0.76 37.57 27.55
N GLU A 717 1.61 36.54 27.52
CA GLU A 717 2.41 36.18 26.33
C GLU A 717 1.65 35.27 25.34
N LEU A 718 0.51 34.73 25.78
CA LEU A 718 -0.35 33.86 24.97
C LEU A 718 -1.27 34.70 24.08
N VAL A 719 -1.34 34.30 22.80
CA VAL A 719 -2.26 34.83 21.80
C VAL A 719 -3.27 33.73 21.51
N GLU A 720 -4.52 33.99 21.87
CA GLU A 720 -5.63 33.12 21.52
C GLU A 720 -5.91 33.18 20.01
N PHE A 721 -6.22 32.04 19.42
CA PHE A 721 -6.82 31.97 18.10
C PHE A 721 -8.05 31.07 18.15
N ASP A 722 -9.07 31.45 17.40
CA ASP A 722 -10.26 30.65 17.16
C ASP A 722 -10.62 30.82 15.68
N ARG A 723 -10.56 29.73 14.93
CA ARG A 723 -10.71 29.72 13.48
C ARG A 723 -11.68 28.62 13.08
N HIS A 724 -12.66 29.01 12.28
CA HIS A 724 -13.72 28.15 11.77
C HIS A 724 -13.46 27.93 10.28
N TYR A 725 -13.40 26.67 9.84
CA TYR A 725 -13.11 26.29 8.46
C TYR A 725 -14.17 25.34 7.93
N PHE A 726 -14.50 25.48 6.64
CA PHE A 726 -15.35 24.56 5.87
C PHE A 726 -16.81 24.42 6.32
N GLY A 727 -17.25 25.10 7.38
CA GLY A 727 -18.65 25.06 7.83
C GLY A 727 -19.65 25.49 6.75
N ASP A 728 -19.30 26.52 5.97
CA ASP A 728 -20.10 27.01 4.85
C ASP A 728 -20.17 26.01 3.68
N ILE A 729 -19.10 25.25 3.45
CA ILE A 729 -18.98 24.33 2.30
C ILE A 729 -19.67 22.99 2.59
N PHE A 730 -19.31 22.31 3.70
CA PHE A 730 -19.79 20.94 3.98
C PHE A 730 -20.93 20.88 4.99
N GLY A 731 -21.30 22.01 5.61
CA GLY A 731 -22.24 22.02 6.74
C GLY A 731 -21.67 21.43 8.03
N VAL A 732 -20.37 21.17 8.05
CA VAL A 732 -19.59 20.73 9.22
C VAL A 732 -18.44 21.70 9.37
N ASP A 733 -18.41 22.40 10.49
CA ASP A 733 -17.38 23.38 10.77
C ASP A 733 -16.19 22.71 11.47
N THR A 734 -14.99 22.91 10.91
CA THR A 734 -13.75 22.51 11.56
C THR A 734 -13.24 23.69 12.37
N ARG A 735 -13.59 23.71 13.65
CA ARG A 735 -13.16 24.75 14.58
C ARG A 735 -11.80 24.38 15.18
N MET A 736 -10.81 25.20 14.85
CA MET A 736 -9.46 25.12 15.40
C MET A 736 -9.26 26.27 16.39
N LYS A 737 -9.13 25.95 17.67
CA LYS A 737 -8.89 26.94 18.72
C LYS A 737 -7.70 26.58 19.59
N GLY A 738 -7.10 27.58 20.21
CA GLY A 738 -6.01 27.37 21.16
C GLY A 738 -5.17 28.61 21.41
N TYR A 739 -3.96 28.39 21.91
CA TYR A 739 -3.04 29.44 22.32
C TYR A 739 -1.69 29.30 21.62
N LEU A 740 -1.17 30.43 21.14
CA LEU A 740 0.16 30.60 20.53
C LEU A 740 1.00 31.53 21.40
N ILE A 741 2.34 31.43 21.37
CA ILE A 741 3.20 32.47 21.97
C ILE A 741 3.50 33.57 20.94
N LYS A 742 3.35 34.85 21.31
CA LYS A 742 3.62 35.96 20.37
C LYS A 742 5.10 36.02 19.93
N LYS A 743 6.02 35.72 20.85
CA LYS A 743 7.46 35.77 20.61
C LYS A 743 7.87 34.72 19.58
N GLY A 744 8.49 35.14 18.49
CA GLY A 744 8.96 34.24 17.43
C GLY A 744 7.90 33.77 16.44
N LEU A 745 6.61 34.04 16.66
CA LEU A 745 5.50 33.53 15.83
C LEU A 745 5.64 33.91 14.36
N HIS A 746 5.95 35.18 14.04
CA HIS A 746 6.09 35.61 12.65
C HIS A 746 7.24 34.86 11.94
N ARG A 747 8.37 34.66 12.62
CA ARG A 747 9.50 33.90 12.05
C ARG A 747 9.12 32.43 11.87
N GLY A 748 8.48 31.82 12.87
CA GLY A 748 8.03 30.42 12.81
C GLY A 748 7.00 30.19 11.70
N LEU A 749 6.01 31.08 11.54
CA LEU A 749 5.03 30.99 10.45
C LEU A 749 5.68 31.22 9.08
N ASN A 750 6.64 32.14 8.95
CA ASN A 750 7.39 32.33 7.71
C ASN A 750 8.16 31.07 7.33
N GLU A 751 8.89 30.48 8.29
CA GLU A 751 9.62 29.23 8.10
C GLU A 751 8.66 28.08 7.73
N PHE A 752 7.53 27.95 8.45
CA PHE A 752 6.51 26.93 8.21
C PHE A 752 5.88 27.02 6.82
N PHE A 753 5.49 28.21 6.36
CA PHE A 753 4.79 28.37 5.08
C PHE A 753 5.71 28.49 3.86
N ASN A 754 6.93 29.03 4.01
CA ASN A 754 7.81 29.37 2.88
C ASN A 754 9.08 28.51 2.78
N GLU A 755 9.60 27.98 3.90
CA GLU A 755 10.89 27.25 3.91
C GLU A 755 10.70 25.73 4.06
N MET A 756 9.63 25.30 4.73
CA MET A 756 9.36 23.89 5.04
C MET A 756 8.56 23.17 3.95
N THR A 757 8.97 21.93 3.64
CA THR A 757 8.16 21.00 2.85
C THR A 757 6.92 20.55 3.63
N TRP A 758 5.95 19.92 2.96
CA TRP A 758 4.76 19.38 3.63
C TRP A 758 5.11 18.40 4.77
N ARG A 759 6.17 17.61 4.58
CA ARG A 759 6.65 16.66 5.58
C ARG A 759 7.36 17.33 6.75
N ASP A 760 8.16 18.37 6.49
CA ASP A 760 8.78 19.16 7.57
C ASP A 760 7.72 19.83 8.44
N ARG A 761 6.61 20.30 7.84
CA ARG A 761 5.48 20.89 8.57
C ARG A 761 4.79 19.91 9.51
N PHE A 762 4.59 18.67 9.08
CA PHE A 762 4.02 17.62 9.92
C PHE A 762 4.86 17.40 11.20
N TYR A 763 6.18 17.24 11.05
CA TYR A 763 7.07 17.10 12.20
C TYR A 763 7.23 18.36 13.03
N TYR A 764 7.20 19.53 12.39
CA TYR A 764 7.23 20.81 13.11
C TYR A 764 6.04 20.95 14.06
N VAL A 765 4.84 20.48 13.67
CA VAL A 765 3.66 20.49 14.55
C VAL A 765 3.80 19.48 15.69
N LEU A 766 4.32 18.28 15.42
CA LEU A 766 4.47 17.23 16.44
C LEU A 766 5.58 17.51 17.46
N ILE A 767 6.75 17.95 16.99
CA ILE A 767 7.94 18.20 17.81
C ILE A 767 7.89 19.59 18.42
N ASN A 768 7.23 20.52 17.73
CA ASN A 768 6.96 21.87 18.22
C ASN A 768 8.24 22.62 18.66
N PRO A 769 9.27 22.73 17.79
CA PRO A 769 10.61 23.22 18.18
C PRO A 769 10.62 24.69 18.62
N HIS A 770 9.63 25.47 18.18
CA HIS A 770 9.49 26.87 18.57
C HIS A 770 8.47 27.09 19.67
N TRP A 771 7.77 26.05 20.12
CA TRP A 771 6.77 26.12 21.16
C TRP A 771 5.43 26.77 20.77
N HIS A 772 5.06 26.69 19.49
CA HIS A 772 3.78 27.07 18.91
C HIS A 772 3.22 25.91 18.06
N PRO A 773 2.02 25.39 18.35
CA PRO A 773 1.04 25.86 19.34
C PRO A 773 1.28 25.36 20.77
N ARG A 774 0.81 26.10 21.78
CA ARG A 774 0.85 25.71 23.21
C ARG A 774 -0.31 24.84 23.61
N ASP A 775 -1.47 25.22 23.10
CA ASP A 775 -2.72 24.49 23.22
C ASP A 775 -3.36 24.56 21.84
N PHE A 776 -3.85 23.44 21.37
CA PHE A 776 -4.46 23.30 20.08
C PHE A 776 -5.56 22.25 20.17
N LYS A 777 -6.77 22.65 19.83
CA LYS A 777 -7.94 21.78 19.84
C LYS A 777 -8.61 21.85 18.48
N ILE A 778 -8.94 20.69 17.92
CA ILE A 778 -9.69 20.54 16.67
C ILE A 778 -11.06 19.96 17.03
N TYR A 779 -12.11 20.73 16.77
CA TYR A 779 -13.48 20.28 16.86
C TYR A 779 -14.08 20.18 15.46
N PHE A 780 -14.92 19.17 15.26
CA PHE A 780 -15.91 19.17 14.21
C PHE A 780 -17.24 19.54 14.84
N GLU A 781 -17.78 20.71 14.50
CA GLU A 781 -19.02 21.25 15.03
C GLU A 781 -20.08 21.31 13.92
N PRO A 782 -21.39 21.29 14.23
CA PRO A 782 -22.39 21.63 13.25
C PRO A 782 -22.15 23.06 12.75
N ALA A 783 -22.21 23.28 11.44
CA ALA A 783 -22.12 24.64 10.91
C ALA A 783 -23.26 25.51 11.47
N ALA A 784 -22.95 26.77 11.82
CA ALA A 784 -23.95 27.71 12.32
C ALA A 784 -25.13 27.87 11.32
N GLU A 785 -24.75 28.02 10.04
CA GLU A 785 -25.58 27.99 8.83
C GLU A 785 -25.78 26.59 8.24
N ASN A 786 -27.01 26.04 8.18
CA ASN A 786 -27.34 24.83 7.41
C ASN A 786 -26.47 23.61 7.74
N PRO A 787 -26.52 23.10 8.99
CA PRO A 787 -25.66 22.00 9.44
C PRO A 787 -25.99 20.68 8.71
N THR A 788 -24.96 19.90 8.43
CA THR A 788 -25.08 18.54 7.90
C THR A 788 -25.11 17.55 9.07
N LYS A 789 -26.07 16.62 9.04
CA LYS A 789 -26.26 15.56 10.05
C LYS A 789 -25.91 14.17 9.53
N GLU A 790 -25.99 13.94 8.22
CA GLU A 790 -25.75 12.63 7.63
C GLU A 790 -24.95 12.78 6.33
N LEU A 791 -24.07 11.81 6.07
CA LEU A 791 -23.30 11.70 4.85
C LEU A 791 -23.63 10.37 4.17
N ASP A 792 -24.22 10.43 2.98
CA ASP A 792 -24.45 9.27 2.14
C ASP A 792 -23.49 9.27 0.96
N ILE A 793 -22.86 8.13 0.69
CA ILE A 793 -22.04 7.90 -0.49
C ILE A 793 -22.58 6.66 -1.18
N GLU A 794 -23.06 6.79 -2.41
CA GLU A 794 -23.47 5.69 -3.27
C GLU A 794 -22.51 5.59 -4.45
N ILE A 795 -21.94 4.40 -4.65
CA ILE A 795 -21.11 4.06 -5.80
C ILE A 795 -21.85 2.98 -6.57
N ALA A 796 -22.17 3.22 -7.83
CA ALA A 796 -22.82 2.23 -8.68
C ALA A 796 -22.04 2.00 -9.97
N TYR A 797 -21.97 0.75 -10.38
CA TYR A 797 -21.38 0.34 -11.66
C TYR A 797 -22.37 -0.50 -12.44
N LYS A 798 -22.59 -0.15 -13.72
CA LYS A 798 -23.43 -0.90 -14.64
C LYS A 798 -22.73 -1.06 -15.98
N PHE A 799 -22.89 -2.23 -16.58
CA PHE A 799 -22.57 -2.48 -17.98
C PHE A 799 -23.87 -2.63 -18.76
N LEU A 800 -24.11 -1.72 -19.69
CA LEU A 800 -25.33 -1.65 -20.52
C LEU A 800 -25.05 -2.31 -21.87
N GLU A 801 -25.75 -3.40 -22.14
CA GLU A 801 -25.78 -4.08 -23.44
C GLU A 801 -26.87 -3.48 -24.35
N HIS A 802 -27.03 -4.04 -25.57
CA HIS A 802 -27.88 -3.45 -26.61
C HIS A 802 -29.36 -3.35 -26.20
N ASP A 803 -29.84 -4.34 -25.44
CA ASP A 803 -31.24 -4.43 -25.01
C ASP A 803 -31.51 -3.78 -23.63
N ASP A 804 -30.46 -3.28 -22.94
CA ASP A 804 -30.59 -2.71 -21.60
C ASP A 804 -31.19 -1.30 -21.61
N SER A 805 -32.04 -0.99 -20.62
CA SER A 805 -32.55 0.38 -20.41
C SER A 805 -31.41 1.36 -20.11
N ARG A 806 -31.25 2.38 -20.96
CA ARG A 806 -30.18 3.40 -20.86
C ARG A 806 -30.54 4.60 -20.01
N GLU A 807 -31.17 4.34 -18.87
CA GLU A 807 -31.50 5.40 -17.92
C GLU A 807 -30.20 5.97 -17.32
N SER A 808 -30.09 7.29 -17.33
CA SER A 808 -29.00 8.05 -16.70
C SER A 808 -29.62 9.00 -15.67
N HIS A 809 -28.87 9.31 -14.62
CA HIS A 809 -29.26 10.34 -13.66
C HIS A 809 -29.26 11.75 -14.28
N PHE A 810 -28.67 11.87 -15.47
CA PHE A 810 -28.54 13.11 -16.21
C PHE A 810 -29.33 13.06 -17.52
N PRO A 811 -29.85 14.20 -18.01
CA PRO A 811 -30.48 14.25 -19.32
C PRO A 811 -29.41 13.99 -20.39
N VAL A 812 -29.38 12.77 -20.89
CA VAL A 812 -28.49 12.41 -22.00
C VAL A 812 -29.20 12.73 -23.30
N HIS A 813 -28.63 13.64 -24.09
CA HIS A 813 -29.14 14.01 -25.42
C HIS A 813 -28.36 13.27 -26.50
N ASP A 814 -28.30 11.96 -26.37
CA ASP A 814 -27.58 11.11 -27.30
C ASP A 814 -28.58 10.45 -28.26
N GLN A 815 -28.44 10.69 -29.58
CA GLN A 815 -29.32 10.10 -30.60
C GLN A 815 -29.06 8.60 -30.81
N ILE A 816 -28.51 7.91 -29.81
CA ILE A 816 -27.96 6.56 -29.92
C ILE A 816 -29.05 5.52 -30.21
N GLY A 817 -30.30 5.77 -29.80
CA GLY A 817 -31.44 4.92 -30.19
C GLY A 817 -31.80 4.96 -31.68
N ALA A 818 -31.23 5.90 -32.45
CA ALA A 818 -31.41 6.00 -33.90
C ALA A 818 -30.20 5.47 -34.70
N ASP A 819 -29.12 5.06 -34.01
CA ASP A 819 -27.92 4.49 -34.61
C ASP A 819 -28.19 2.99 -34.93
N PRO A 820 -27.92 2.48 -36.14
CA PRO A 820 -28.18 1.09 -36.50
C PRO A 820 -27.45 0.04 -35.64
N GLU A 821 -26.41 0.43 -34.90
CA GLU A 821 -25.74 -0.39 -33.89
C GLU A 821 -25.70 0.35 -32.55
N VAL A 822 -26.59 -0.01 -31.63
CA VAL A 822 -26.61 0.50 -30.24
C VAL A 822 -25.32 0.02 -29.50
N PRO A 823 -24.45 0.94 -29.02
CA PRO A 823 -23.17 0.66 -28.35
C PRO A 823 -23.29 0.01 -26.96
N SER A 824 -22.31 -0.81 -26.60
CA SER A 824 -22.12 -1.22 -25.20
C SER A 824 -21.60 -0.05 -24.38
N THR A 825 -22.06 0.10 -23.13
CA THR A 825 -21.69 1.26 -22.29
C THR A 825 -21.33 0.85 -20.87
N HIS A 826 -20.15 1.24 -20.40
CA HIS A 826 -19.83 1.24 -18.97
C HIS A 826 -20.36 2.51 -18.33
N VAL A 827 -21.05 2.38 -17.20
CA VAL A 827 -21.54 3.51 -16.40
C VAL A 827 -21.00 3.35 -14.98
N LEU A 828 -20.25 4.34 -14.53
CA LEU A 828 -19.83 4.49 -13.13
C LEU A 828 -20.48 5.76 -12.59
N SER A 829 -21.33 5.64 -11.58
CA SER A 829 -21.90 6.77 -10.87
C SER A 829 -21.39 6.83 -9.43
N VAL A 830 -21.15 8.05 -8.97
CA VAL A 830 -20.77 8.37 -7.59
C VAL A 830 -21.67 9.50 -7.13
N ASP A 831 -22.52 9.21 -6.16
CA ASP A 831 -23.38 10.17 -5.51
C ASP A 831 -22.89 10.40 -4.07
N VAL A 832 -22.61 11.65 -3.73
CA VAL A 832 -22.25 12.08 -2.38
C VAL A 832 -23.30 13.09 -1.92
N ASN A 833 -23.93 12.81 -0.79
CA ASN A 833 -25.01 13.62 -0.27
C ASN A 833 -24.77 13.99 1.19
N PHE A 834 -24.65 15.28 1.46
CA PHE A 834 -24.59 15.86 2.79
C PHE A 834 -26.00 16.34 3.17
N LYS A 835 -26.69 15.56 3.99
CA LYS A 835 -28.07 15.84 4.42
C LYS A 835 -28.10 16.64 5.70
N GLY A 836 -28.90 17.71 5.71
CA GLY A 836 -29.20 18.53 6.88
C GLY A 836 -30.69 18.86 6.93
N ASP A 837 -31.19 19.38 8.05
CA ASP A 837 -32.63 19.67 8.22
C ASP A 837 -33.14 20.76 7.25
N THR A 838 -32.31 21.77 6.97
CA THR A 838 -32.70 22.96 6.20
C THR A 838 -32.12 22.99 4.79
N LYS A 839 -30.99 22.30 4.56
CA LYS A 839 -30.29 22.28 3.28
C LYS A 839 -29.68 20.91 3.06
N GLU A 840 -29.98 20.35 1.89
CA GLU A 840 -29.34 19.15 1.37
C GLU A 840 -28.29 19.56 0.34
N ARG A 841 -27.05 19.09 0.50
CA ARG A 841 -25.96 19.36 -0.45
C ARG A 841 -25.61 18.06 -1.18
N LYS A 842 -26.13 17.93 -2.39
CA LYS A 842 -25.88 16.80 -3.27
C LYS A 842 -24.75 17.10 -4.26
N LEU A 843 -23.86 16.14 -4.45
CA LEU A 843 -22.87 16.05 -5.52
C LEU A 843 -23.08 14.71 -6.21
N SER A 844 -23.37 14.74 -7.51
CA SER A 844 -23.55 13.57 -8.34
C SER A 844 -22.56 13.63 -9.49
N ALA A 845 -21.83 12.55 -9.72
CA ALA A 845 -20.94 12.40 -10.85
C ALA A 845 -21.23 11.08 -11.58
N GLU A 846 -21.32 11.12 -12.90
CA GLU A 846 -21.51 9.92 -13.73
C GLU A 846 -20.51 9.95 -14.88
N MET A 847 -19.75 8.87 -15.01
CA MET A 847 -18.86 8.65 -16.14
C MET A 847 -19.43 7.51 -16.99
N ARG A 848 -19.72 7.82 -18.25
CA ARG A 848 -20.18 6.84 -19.25
C ARG A 848 -19.11 6.66 -20.30
N TYR A 849 -18.78 5.41 -20.61
CA TYR A 849 -17.90 5.07 -21.70
C TYR A 849 -18.62 4.11 -22.64
N SER A 850 -19.04 4.64 -23.79
CA SER A 850 -19.76 3.92 -24.83
C SER A 850 -18.83 3.56 -25.99
N PHE A 851 -18.97 2.35 -26.49
CA PHE A 851 -18.23 1.86 -27.64
C PHE A 851 -19.07 0.91 -28.50
N ASN A 852 -18.91 0.99 -29.82
CA ASN A 852 -19.60 0.07 -30.75
C ASN A 852 -18.95 -1.31 -30.74
N HIS A 853 -19.66 -2.33 -31.26
CA HIS A 853 -19.16 -3.71 -31.30
C HIS A 853 -17.82 -3.82 -32.05
N ASP A 854 -17.62 -2.99 -33.07
CA ASP A 854 -16.41 -2.93 -33.89
C ASP A 854 -15.26 -2.12 -33.26
N LEU A 855 -15.48 -1.49 -32.10
CA LEU A 855 -14.51 -0.66 -31.37
C LEU A 855 -13.96 0.53 -32.18
N PHE A 856 -14.70 1.02 -33.19
CA PHE A 856 -14.24 2.20 -33.95
C PHE A 856 -14.85 3.50 -33.46
N ASN A 857 -16.06 3.45 -32.90
CA ASN A 857 -16.71 4.61 -32.31
C ASN A 857 -16.55 4.57 -30.80
N HIS A 858 -15.97 5.63 -30.25
CA HIS A 858 -15.83 5.80 -28.81
C HIS A 858 -16.45 7.11 -28.37
N LYS A 859 -17.19 7.06 -27.27
CA LYS A 859 -17.80 8.22 -26.65
C LYS A 859 -17.62 8.15 -25.15
N VAL A 860 -16.96 9.16 -24.58
CA VAL A 860 -16.83 9.34 -23.14
C VAL A 860 -17.71 10.51 -22.75
N GLN A 861 -18.63 10.29 -21.84
CA GLN A 861 -19.45 11.34 -21.26
C GLN A 861 -19.14 11.44 -19.77
N PHE A 862 -18.94 12.66 -19.30
CA PHE A 862 -18.77 12.96 -17.90
C PHE A 862 -19.82 13.99 -17.51
N PHE A 863 -20.65 13.59 -16.55
CA PHE A 863 -21.67 14.43 -15.97
C PHE A 863 -21.30 14.70 -14.52
N TYR A 864 -21.43 15.95 -14.12
CA TYR A 864 -21.23 16.39 -12.76
C TYR A 864 -22.33 17.39 -12.45
N ASP A 865 -23.04 17.20 -11.35
CA ASP A 865 -24.02 18.14 -10.83
C ASP A 865 -23.80 18.28 -9.34
N ARG A 866 -23.48 19.51 -8.96
CA ARG A 866 -23.32 19.89 -7.56
C ARG A 866 -24.35 20.97 -7.26
N SER A 867 -25.19 20.69 -6.28
CA SER A 867 -26.03 21.71 -5.67
C SER A 867 -25.20 22.88 -5.08
N PRO A 868 -25.80 24.04 -4.84
CA PRO A 868 -25.12 25.14 -4.14
C PRO A 868 -24.62 24.70 -2.76
N PHE A 869 -23.32 24.73 -2.50
CA PHE A 869 -22.75 24.35 -1.20
C PHE A 869 -22.71 25.58 -0.29
N THR A 870 -22.20 26.69 -0.81
CA THR A 870 -22.12 27.97 -0.09
C THR A 870 -23.38 28.81 -0.28
N LYS A 871 -23.48 29.97 0.40
CA LYS A 871 -24.60 30.92 0.24
C LYS A 871 -24.49 31.82 -0.98
N ASP A 872 -23.27 32.08 -1.41
CA ASP A 872 -22.98 32.92 -2.58
C ASP A 872 -23.36 32.20 -3.88
N GLU A 873 -23.66 30.91 -3.80
CA GLU A 873 -24.15 30.07 -4.88
C GLU A 873 -25.68 29.98 -4.79
N HIS A 874 -26.36 30.30 -5.89
CA HIS A 874 -27.83 30.24 -5.98
C HIS A 874 -28.34 29.20 -6.98
N GLU A 875 -27.48 28.76 -7.91
CA GLU A 875 -27.81 27.77 -8.93
C GLU A 875 -26.84 26.59 -8.81
N HIS A 876 -27.29 25.41 -9.27
CA HIS A 876 -26.43 24.23 -9.35
C HIS A 876 -25.21 24.51 -10.23
N LEU A 877 -24.08 23.89 -9.91
CA LEU A 877 -22.94 23.81 -10.81
C LEU A 877 -23.00 22.47 -11.53
N LYS A 878 -23.41 22.52 -12.78
CA LYS A 878 -23.41 21.40 -13.71
C LYS A 878 -22.20 21.48 -14.62
N ILE A 879 -21.55 20.35 -14.86
CA ILE A 879 -20.51 20.17 -15.88
C ILE A 879 -20.92 18.95 -16.70
N CYS A 880 -21.16 19.15 -17.98
CA CYS A 880 -21.44 18.11 -18.95
C CYS A 880 -20.35 18.13 -20.00
N ALA A 881 -19.49 17.12 -19.99
CA ALA A 881 -18.44 16.95 -20.99
C ALA A 881 -18.73 15.69 -21.82
N ALA A 882 -18.68 15.82 -23.15
CA ALA A 882 -18.75 14.71 -24.08
C ALA A 882 -17.52 14.75 -24.98
N ALA A 883 -16.75 13.67 -24.98
CA ALA A 883 -15.64 13.47 -25.89
C ALA A 883 -15.97 12.30 -26.82
N GLU A 884 -15.95 12.56 -28.12
CA GLU A 884 -16.21 11.58 -29.18
C GLU A 884 -14.95 11.41 -30.02
N ALA A 885 -14.64 10.17 -30.39
CA ALA A 885 -13.55 9.84 -31.29
C ALA A 885 -13.99 8.75 -32.28
N HIS A 886 -13.87 9.05 -33.57
CA HIS A 886 -14.16 8.13 -34.66
C HIS A 886 -12.86 7.58 -35.24
N PHE A 887 -12.62 6.30 -35.02
CA PHE A 887 -11.43 5.61 -35.51
C PHE A 887 -11.72 5.02 -36.91
N PRO A 888 -10.79 5.20 -37.86
CA PRO A 888 -10.95 4.68 -39.21
C PRO A 888 -10.84 3.15 -39.22
N LYS A 889 -11.68 2.48 -40.04
CA LYS A 889 -11.57 1.04 -40.27
C LYS A 889 -10.20 0.68 -40.90
N PRO A 890 -9.58 -0.44 -40.49
CA PRO A 890 -8.32 -0.91 -41.06
C PRO A 890 -8.48 -1.26 -42.55
N ASP A 891 -7.51 -0.84 -43.36
CA ASP A 891 -7.48 -1.13 -44.81
C ASP A 891 -6.68 -2.41 -45.08
N TRP A 892 -7.32 -3.55 -44.86
CA TRP A 892 -6.69 -4.86 -45.04
C TRP A 892 -6.21 -5.12 -46.47
N SER A 893 -6.72 -4.40 -47.49
CA SER A 893 -6.21 -4.48 -48.86
C SER A 893 -4.74 -4.04 -48.98
N ARG A 894 -4.27 -3.17 -48.08
CA ARG A 894 -2.89 -2.67 -48.04
C ARG A 894 -1.94 -3.51 -47.20
N ILE A 895 -2.36 -4.68 -46.71
CA ILE A 895 -1.50 -5.56 -45.90
C ILE A 895 -0.22 -5.99 -46.64
N GLY A 896 -0.25 -5.97 -47.98
CA GLY A 896 0.93 -6.18 -48.83
C GLY A 896 2.04 -5.14 -48.62
N ASN A 897 1.70 -3.89 -48.28
CA ASN A 897 2.62 -2.79 -48.01
C ASN A 897 2.26 -2.05 -46.71
N LEU A 898 2.77 -2.58 -45.59
CA LEU A 898 2.48 -2.08 -44.24
C LEU A 898 2.84 -0.61 -44.02
N ALA A 899 3.79 -0.05 -44.78
CA ALA A 899 4.17 1.37 -44.65
C ALA A 899 3.07 2.32 -45.13
N THR A 900 2.16 1.85 -45.99
CA THR A 900 1.03 2.62 -46.54
C THR A 900 -0.31 2.28 -45.88
N PHE A 901 -0.31 1.40 -44.88
CA PHE A 901 -1.51 0.82 -44.27
C PHE A 901 -2.42 1.88 -43.62
N TYR A 902 -1.83 2.87 -42.93
CA TYR A 902 -2.55 3.97 -42.30
C TYR A 902 -2.44 5.30 -43.06
N GLN A 903 -1.85 5.31 -44.26
CA GLN A 903 -1.58 6.54 -44.99
C GLN A 903 -2.88 7.26 -45.39
N GLY A 904 -2.98 8.55 -45.04
CA GLY A 904 -4.13 9.41 -45.34
C GLY A 904 -5.38 9.13 -44.49
N ARG A 905 -5.24 8.34 -43.41
CA ARG A 905 -6.30 8.12 -42.43
C ARG A 905 -6.20 9.17 -41.32
N GLN A 906 -7.33 9.50 -40.71
CA GLN A 906 -7.42 10.43 -39.58
C GLN A 906 -8.40 9.90 -38.55
N ILE A 907 -8.26 10.34 -37.29
CA ILE A 907 -9.26 10.12 -36.24
C ILE A 907 -10.00 11.44 -36.08
N ASP A 908 -11.29 11.45 -36.38
CA ASP A 908 -12.11 12.64 -36.11
C ASP A 908 -12.44 12.67 -34.62
N ALA A 909 -12.20 13.81 -33.98
CA ALA A 909 -12.35 13.97 -32.53
C ALA A 909 -13.12 15.24 -32.20
N LYS A 910 -14.05 15.11 -31.26
CA LYS A 910 -14.90 16.20 -30.79
C LYS A 910 -14.92 16.21 -29.28
N LEU A 911 -14.76 17.38 -28.68
CA LEU A 911 -14.90 17.58 -27.25
C LEU A 911 -15.85 18.76 -27.03
N ASP A 912 -17.00 18.47 -26.44
CA ASP A 912 -17.99 19.47 -26.04
C ASP A 912 -18.05 19.52 -24.52
N VAL A 913 -17.74 20.67 -23.93
CA VAL A 913 -17.82 20.91 -22.48
C VAL A 913 -18.79 22.04 -22.24
N HIS A 914 -19.90 21.71 -21.58
CA HIS A 914 -20.90 22.67 -21.13
C HIS A 914 -20.84 22.77 -19.62
N TYR A 915 -20.90 23.99 -19.09
CA TYR A 915 -20.94 24.20 -17.66
C TYR A 915 -21.70 25.47 -17.27
N GLY A 916 -22.22 25.48 -16.04
CA GLY A 916 -23.13 26.50 -15.54
C GLY A 916 -24.27 25.86 -14.76
N SER A 917 -25.45 26.46 -14.75
CA SER A 917 -26.63 25.86 -14.09
C SER A 917 -27.43 24.89 -14.94
N SER A 918 -27.19 24.88 -16.25
CA SER A 918 -27.73 23.91 -17.20
C SER A 918 -26.61 23.36 -18.08
N CYS A 919 -26.83 22.15 -18.62
CA CYS A 919 -25.99 21.58 -19.67
C CYS A 919 -26.35 22.11 -21.07
N GLU A 920 -27.36 22.97 -21.16
CA GLU A 920 -27.83 23.61 -22.39
C GLU A 920 -27.72 25.13 -22.24
N GLY A 921 -26.72 25.76 -22.87
CA GLY A 921 -26.80 27.18 -23.24
C GLY A 921 -26.13 28.25 -22.36
N GLN A 922 -25.44 27.92 -21.26
CA GLN A 922 -24.69 28.92 -20.50
C GLN A 922 -23.26 29.10 -21.02
N SER A 923 -22.28 28.43 -20.42
CA SER A 923 -20.90 28.41 -20.90
C SER A 923 -20.65 27.13 -21.67
N SER A 924 -20.03 27.25 -22.85
CA SER A 924 -19.64 26.09 -23.64
C SER A 924 -18.24 26.26 -24.19
N ILE A 925 -17.48 25.18 -24.23
CA ILE A 925 -16.20 25.07 -24.92
C ILE A 925 -16.31 23.87 -25.84
N THR A 926 -16.21 24.10 -27.14
CA THR A 926 -16.28 23.05 -28.16
C THR A 926 -14.95 23.00 -28.88
N LEU A 927 -14.34 21.83 -28.95
CA LEU A 927 -13.12 21.55 -29.71
C LEU A 927 -13.49 20.53 -30.77
N ASN A 928 -13.45 20.95 -32.03
CA ASN A 928 -13.64 20.07 -33.18
C ASN A 928 -12.31 19.92 -33.91
N GLY A 929 -11.82 18.71 -34.05
CA GLY A 929 -10.54 18.48 -34.71
C GLY A 929 -10.37 17.08 -35.24
N HIS A 930 -9.20 16.82 -35.79
CA HIS A 930 -8.80 15.49 -36.20
C HIS A 930 -7.35 15.23 -35.83
N PHE A 931 -7.05 13.97 -35.53
CA PHE A 931 -5.69 13.47 -35.36
C PHE A 931 -5.18 12.88 -36.66
N SER A 932 -3.97 13.25 -37.05
CA SER A 932 -3.26 12.74 -38.22
C SER A 932 -1.80 12.43 -37.90
N HIS A 933 -1.07 11.88 -38.86
CA HIS A 933 0.38 11.76 -38.75
C HIS A 933 1.05 13.14 -38.69
N THR A 934 2.16 13.23 -37.95
CA THR A 934 3.03 14.40 -38.03
C THR A 934 3.76 14.40 -39.37
N GLU A 935 4.21 15.57 -39.85
CA GLU A 935 4.99 15.65 -41.08
C GLU A 935 6.26 14.76 -41.02
N HIS A 936 6.81 14.60 -39.82
CA HIS A 936 7.94 13.72 -39.54
C HIS A 936 7.60 12.22 -39.66
N ASP A 937 6.41 11.81 -39.21
CA ASP A 937 5.95 10.43 -39.34
C ASP A 937 5.71 10.06 -40.81
N GLU A 938 5.07 10.96 -41.56
CA GLU A 938 4.78 10.77 -42.99
C GLU A 938 6.07 10.61 -43.82
N GLU A 939 7.08 11.45 -43.56
CA GLU A 939 8.38 11.38 -44.23
C GLU A 939 9.05 10.00 -44.00
N GLN A 940 8.97 9.46 -42.79
CA GLN A 940 9.56 8.16 -42.48
C GLN A 940 8.80 7.00 -43.08
N LEU A 941 7.46 7.04 -43.04
CA LEU A 941 6.62 6.01 -43.67
C LEU A 941 6.85 5.98 -45.18
N ALA A 942 6.93 7.15 -45.83
CA ALA A 942 7.27 7.27 -47.25
C ALA A 942 8.67 6.71 -47.57
N ALA A 943 9.66 6.97 -46.72
CA ALA A 943 11.01 6.43 -46.89
C ALA A 943 11.06 4.89 -46.74
N VAL A 944 10.31 4.31 -45.80
CA VAL A 944 10.16 2.84 -45.68
C VAL A 944 9.47 2.26 -46.92
N ALA A 945 8.38 2.88 -47.38
CA ALA A 945 7.66 2.44 -48.58
C ALA A 945 8.55 2.49 -49.83
N ALA A 946 9.48 3.45 -49.91
CA ALA A 946 10.44 3.60 -51.01
C ALA A 946 11.75 2.80 -50.85
N GLY A 947 11.97 2.12 -49.71
CA GLY A 947 13.19 1.38 -49.43
C GLY A 947 14.46 2.24 -49.35
N LYS A 948 14.34 3.53 -49.02
CA LYS A 948 15.47 4.49 -49.03
C LYS A 948 16.01 4.77 -47.62
N PRO A 949 17.33 4.94 -47.43
CA PRO A 949 17.90 5.37 -46.15
C PRO A 949 17.58 6.85 -45.85
N ILE A 950 17.45 7.19 -44.56
CA ILE A 950 17.16 8.56 -44.09
C ILE A 950 18.41 9.26 -43.52
N THR A 951 18.50 10.59 -43.65
CA THR A 951 19.54 11.48 -43.07
C THR A 951 19.58 11.48 -41.53
N GLN A 952 20.73 11.85 -40.93
CA GLN A 952 21.00 11.77 -39.47
C GLN A 952 19.96 12.47 -38.55
N ASN A 953 19.37 13.60 -38.96
CA ASN A 953 18.42 14.37 -38.12
C ASN A 953 17.05 13.69 -37.91
N LEU A 954 16.70 12.68 -38.72
CA LEU A 954 15.40 12.01 -38.67
C LEU A 954 15.42 10.68 -37.90
N ARG A 955 16.53 10.33 -37.25
CA ARG A 955 16.71 9.04 -36.53
C ARG A 955 15.96 8.93 -35.19
N LYS A 956 15.30 9.98 -34.70
CA LYS A 956 14.74 10.03 -33.34
C LYS A 956 13.50 9.13 -33.11
N SER A 957 12.69 8.82 -34.12
CA SER A 957 11.40 8.11 -33.90
C SER A 957 11.46 6.58 -33.88
N GLY A 958 12.53 5.95 -34.40
CA GLY A 958 12.63 4.50 -34.56
C GLY A 958 11.66 3.86 -35.59
N LEU A 959 10.69 4.60 -36.15
CA LEU A 959 9.65 4.09 -37.05
C LEU A 959 10.25 3.53 -38.35
N HIS A 960 11.17 4.27 -38.97
CA HIS A 960 11.88 3.80 -40.16
C HIS A 960 12.69 2.52 -39.92
N TRP A 961 13.37 2.43 -38.77
CA TRP A 961 14.15 1.24 -38.40
C TRP A 961 13.27 0.00 -38.22
N LEU A 962 12.12 0.15 -37.57
CA LEU A 962 11.12 -0.93 -37.43
C LEU A 962 10.61 -1.39 -38.81
N GLY A 963 10.34 -0.44 -39.71
CA GLY A 963 9.90 -0.73 -41.08
C GLY A 963 10.92 -1.53 -41.89
N LEU A 964 12.20 -1.13 -41.87
CA LEU A 964 13.27 -1.87 -42.54
C LEU A 964 13.47 -3.29 -41.96
N LYS A 965 13.38 -3.45 -40.63
CA LYS A 965 13.45 -4.77 -39.99
C LYS A 965 12.27 -5.65 -40.39
N CYS A 966 11.07 -5.08 -40.48
CA CYS A 966 9.90 -5.77 -40.99
C CYS A 966 10.12 -6.25 -42.44
N LEU A 967 10.53 -5.36 -43.35
CA LEU A 967 10.81 -5.70 -44.76
C LEU A 967 11.86 -6.81 -44.88
N LYS A 968 12.96 -6.71 -44.14
CA LYS A 968 14.02 -7.73 -44.14
C LYS A 968 13.49 -9.11 -43.70
N GLY A 969 12.64 -9.18 -42.69
CA GLY A 969 12.05 -10.47 -42.31
C GLY A 969 11.07 -11.02 -43.35
N ARG A 970 10.35 -10.15 -44.07
CA ARG A 970 9.47 -10.56 -45.18
C ARG A 970 10.26 -11.11 -46.37
N GLU A 971 11.44 -10.56 -46.67
CA GLU A 971 12.37 -11.11 -47.67
C GLU A 971 12.83 -12.54 -47.32
N HIS A 972 12.85 -12.92 -46.04
CA HIS A 972 13.19 -14.27 -45.57
C HIS A 972 11.96 -15.21 -45.52
N GLY A 973 10.87 -14.86 -46.18
CA GLY A 973 9.67 -15.70 -46.27
C GLY A 973 8.75 -15.64 -45.05
N ILE A 974 8.94 -14.67 -44.15
CA ILE A 974 8.09 -14.47 -42.96
C ILE A 974 7.14 -13.29 -43.19
N PRO A 975 5.86 -13.52 -43.54
CA PRO A 975 4.95 -12.45 -43.97
C PRO A 975 4.71 -11.37 -42.91
N PHE A 976 4.73 -11.75 -41.63
CA PHE A 976 4.31 -10.90 -40.51
C PHE A 976 5.18 -11.11 -39.25
N ASN A 977 6.49 -10.89 -39.37
CA ASN A 977 7.40 -11.05 -38.23
C ASN A 977 7.11 -10.05 -37.08
N TYR A 978 7.69 -10.29 -35.91
CA TYR A 978 7.57 -9.41 -34.72
C TYR A 978 7.78 -7.91 -35.00
N TYR A 979 8.74 -7.55 -35.85
CA TYR A 979 9.00 -6.15 -36.18
C TYR A 979 7.90 -5.56 -37.05
N CYS A 980 7.19 -6.35 -37.86
CA CYS A 980 6.01 -5.92 -38.61
C CYS A 980 4.83 -5.59 -37.68
N LEU A 981 4.56 -6.40 -36.65
CA LEU A 981 3.54 -6.11 -35.64
C LEU A 981 3.86 -4.83 -34.86
N LYS A 982 5.12 -4.68 -34.42
CA LYS A 982 5.59 -3.44 -33.80
C LYS A 982 5.49 -2.26 -34.74
N PHE A 983 5.93 -2.41 -35.99
CA PHE A 983 5.87 -1.35 -36.98
C PHE A 983 4.44 -0.90 -37.21
N LEU A 984 3.49 -1.82 -37.39
CA LEU A 984 2.06 -1.48 -37.51
C LEU A 984 1.55 -0.74 -36.28
N ARG A 985 1.83 -1.24 -35.07
CA ARG A 985 1.44 -0.56 -33.83
C ARG A 985 2.05 0.84 -33.69
N HIS A 986 3.29 1.05 -34.13
CA HIS A 986 3.94 2.37 -34.03
C HIS A 986 3.55 3.31 -35.18
N SER A 987 3.29 2.77 -36.38
CA SER A 987 2.79 3.53 -37.54
C SER A 987 1.34 3.97 -37.39
N SER A 988 0.58 3.38 -36.48
CA SER A 988 -0.80 3.78 -36.20
C SER A 988 -0.91 4.98 -35.27
N ARG A 989 0.21 5.51 -34.75
CA ARG A 989 0.26 6.69 -33.88
C ARG A 989 -0.03 7.96 -34.68
N PHE A 990 -1.06 8.70 -34.30
CA PHE A 990 -1.43 9.99 -34.89
C PHE A 990 -1.13 11.12 -33.90
N GLY A 991 0.07 11.71 -33.99
CA GLY A 991 0.55 12.74 -33.07
C GLY A 991 0.30 14.19 -33.48
N LYS A 992 -0.47 14.46 -34.54
CA LYS A 992 -0.83 15.81 -34.97
C LYS A 992 -2.31 16.07 -34.73
N LEU A 993 -2.64 16.91 -33.77
CA LEU A 993 -4.01 17.41 -33.55
C LEU A 993 -4.17 18.74 -34.28
N THR A 994 -5.12 18.80 -35.21
CA THR A 994 -5.56 20.07 -35.81
C THR A 994 -7.01 20.29 -35.36
N ALA A 995 -7.24 21.32 -34.55
CA ALA A 995 -8.54 21.55 -33.95
C ALA A 995 -8.93 23.03 -33.89
N ASP A 996 -10.21 23.29 -34.11
CA ASP A 996 -10.83 24.58 -33.87
C ASP A 996 -11.52 24.56 -32.51
N VAL A 997 -11.10 25.48 -31.62
CA VAL A 997 -11.65 25.67 -30.29
C VAL A 997 -12.53 26.90 -30.30
N GLU A 998 -13.81 26.73 -29.99
CA GLU A 998 -14.78 27.81 -29.86
C GLU A 998 -15.32 27.83 -28.42
N TRP A 999 -15.35 28.99 -27.79
CA TRP A 999 -16.01 29.17 -26.49
C TRP A 999 -17.10 30.22 -26.57
N LYS A 1000 -18.16 29.99 -25.77
CA LYS A 1000 -19.27 30.92 -25.61
C LYS A 1000 -19.55 31.18 -24.15
N ASN A 1001 -19.80 32.44 -23.80
CA ASN A 1001 -20.01 32.95 -22.45
C ASN A 1001 -19.04 32.37 -21.40
N TYR A 1002 -17.75 32.34 -21.72
CA TYR A 1002 -16.74 31.70 -20.88
C TYR A 1002 -16.61 32.38 -19.52
N LYS A 1003 -16.80 31.61 -18.45
CA LYS A 1003 -16.55 32.03 -17.06
C LYS A 1003 -15.55 31.08 -16.39
N PRO A 1004 -14.49 31.57 -15.72
CA PRO A 1004 -13.52 30.70 -15.05
C PRO A 1004 -14.11 29.85 -13.91
N LEU A 1005 -14.11 28.51 -14.05
CA LEU A 1005 -14.68 27.56 -13.07
C LEU A 1005 -13.95 27.47 -11.70
N LEU A 1006 -12.66 27.83 -11.60
CA LEU A 1006 -11.80 27.45 -10.45
C LEU A 1006 -10.90 28.59 -9.91
N ASN A 1007 -11.25 29.86 -10.13
CA ASN A 1007 -10.36 30.99 -9.80
C ASN A 1007 -9.84 31.03 -8.34
N LYS A 1008 -10.63 30.60 -7.34
CA LYS A 1008 -10.20 30.60 -5.93
C LYS A 1008 -9.20 29.48 -5.60
N LEU A 1009 -9.41 28.27 -6.12
CA LEU A 1009 -8.55 27.11 -5.85
C LEU A 1009 -7.22 27.22 -6.62
N LEU A 1010 -7.29 27.66 -7.89
CA LEU A 1010 -6.13 27.84 -8.76
C LEU A 1010 -5.17 28.91 -8.24
N HIS A 1011 -5.66 29.98 -7.59
CA HIS A 1011 -4.80 31.03 -7.04
C HIS A 1011 -3.97 30.54 -5.84
N TYR A 1012 -4.50 29.61 -5.04
CA TYR A 1012 -3.74 28.96 -3.98
C TYR A 1012 -2.69 28.03 -4.58
N ILE A 1013 -3.07 27.16 -5.53
CA ILE A 1013 -2.15 26.21 -6.17
C ILE A 1013 -1.04 26.93 -6.95
N SER A 1014 -1.36 27.98 -7.71
CA SER A 1014 -0.39 28.73 -8.51
C SER A 1014 0.60 29.54 -7.66
N LYS A 1015 0.15 30.08 -6.51
CA LYS A 1015 1.02 30.76 -5.55
C LYS A 1015 2.00 29.80 -4.86
N TYR A 1016 1.60 28.55 -4.61
CA TYR A 1016 2.44 27.54 -3.94
C TYR A 1016 3.38 26.80 -4.91
N HIS A 1017 3.04 26.67 -6.19
CA HIS A 1017 3.81 25.87 -7.15
C HIS A 1017 4.56 26.68 -8.23
N HIS A 1018 4.53 28.01 -8.19
CA HIS A 1018 5.17 28.88 -9.20
C HIS A 1018 4.79 28.58 -10.66
N LEU A 1019 3.63 27.94 -10.90
CA LEU A 1019 3.21 27.48 -12.22
C LEU A 1019 3.04 28.66 -13.20
N THR A 1020 3.94 28.78 -14.16
CA THR A 1020 3.78 29.58 -15.37
C THR A 1020 2.76 28.92 -16.31
N PRO A 1021 2.12 29.64 -17.25
CA PRO A 1021 1.18 29.05 -18.22
C PRO A 1021 1.76 27.86 -18.99
N GLU A 1022 3.08 27.89 -19.25
CA GLU A 1022 3.86 26.83 -19.92
C GLU A 1022 4.02 25.58 -19.04
N GLU A 1023 3.99 25.70 -17.70
CA GLU A 1023 4.03 24.58 -16.76
C GLU A 1023 2.64 23.96 -16.50
N GLY A 1024 1.55 24.63 -16.93
CA GLY A 1024 0.16 24.17 -16.75
C GLY A 1024 -0.33 23.13 -17.77
N GLY A 1025 0.47 22.80 -18.79
CA GLY A 1025 0.19 21.81 -19.83
C GLY A 1025 -0.85 22.22 -20.91
N PHE A 1026 -1.21 21.28 -21.80
CA PHE A 1026 -1.99 21.53 -23.03
C PHE A 1026 -3.23 22.43 -22.86
N PHE A 1027 -4.17 22.06 -21.98
CA PHE A 1027 -5.41 22.82 -21.78
C PHE A 1027 -5.18 24.19 -21.10
N SER A 1028 -4.14 24.32 -20.26
CA SER A 1028 -3.76 25.59 -19.64
C SER A 1028 -3.24 26.58 -20.68
N VAL A 1029 -2.39 26.11 -21.61
CA VAL A 1029 -1.87 26.93 -22.70
C VAL A 1029 -3.02 27.40 -23.60
N ILE A 1030 -3.93 26.52 -24.02
CA ILE A 1030 -5.12 26.93 -24.80
C ILE A 1030 -5.93 28.00 -24.06
N ARG A 1031 -6.22 27.75 -22.77
CA ARG A 1031 -6.98 28.68 -21.94
C ARG A 1031 -6.30 30.04 -21.80
N SER A 1032 -4.98 30.11 -21.79
CA SER A 1032 -4.23 31.37 -21.63
C SER A 1032 -4.48 32.37 -22.77
N HIS A 1033 -4.96 31.90 -23.94
CA HIS A 1033 -5.31 32.72 -25.11
C HIS A 1033 -6.81 33.02 -25.22
N PHE A 1034 -7.62 32.67 -24.22
CA PHE A 1034 -9.04 33.03 -24.23
C PHE A 1034 -9.19 34.54 -23.97
N THR A 1035 -9.59 35.29 -24.99
CA THR A 1035 -9.86 36.73 -24.89
C THR A 1035 -11.36 37.01 -24.93
N GLY A 1036 -11.90 37.62 -23.87
CA GLY A 1036 -13.33 37.96 -23.79
C GLY A 1036 -14.25 36.77 -23.50
N GLU A 1037 -15.55 37.01 -23.53
CA GLU A 1037 -16.58 36.00 -23.19
C GLU A 1037 -16.84 35.00 -24.32
N ASN A 1038 -16.56 35.37 -25.58
CA ASN A 1038 -16.72 34.53 -26.75
C ASN A 1038 -15.47 34.66 -27.62
N GLY A 1039 -15.09 33.58 -28.30
CA GLY A 1039 -14.00 33.63 -29.26
C GLY A 1039 -13.72 32.29 -29.91
N LYS A 1040 -12.80 32.31 -30.88
CA LYS A 1040 -12.35 31.14 -31.62
C LYS A 1040 -10.82 31.12 -31.68
N LEU A 1041 -10.25 29.93 -31.57
CA LEU A 1041 -8.83 29.66 -31.74
C LEU A 1041 -8.65 28.47 -32.68
N HIS A 1042 -7.67 28.57 -33.57
CA HIS A 1042 -7.18 27.42 -34.32
C HIS A 1042 -5.93 26.89 -33.64
N VAL A 1043 -5.96 25.62 -33.21
CA VAL A 1043 -4.89 24.97 -32.45
C VAL A 1043 -4.30 23.84 -33.28
N VAL A 1044 -3.00 23.91 -33.52
CA VAL A 1044 -2.22 22.81 -34.08
C VAL A 1044 -1.25 22.31 -33.02
N SER A 1045 -1.48 21.12 -32.51
CA SER A 1045 -0.59 20.43 -31.56
C SER A 1045 0.22 19.39 -32.31
N ARG A 1046 1.55 19.48 -32.23
CA ARG A 1046 2.46 18.47 -32.75
C ARG A 1046 3.14 17.79 -31.59
N VAL A 1047 2.98 16.49 -31.54
CA VAL A 1047 3.48 15.64 -30.48
C VAL A 1047 4.73 14.97 -31.05
N PRO A 1048 5.94 15.51 -30.81
CA PRO A 1048 7.16 14.93 -31.37
C PRO A 1048 7.40 13.54 -30.80
N TRP A 1049 8.29 12.77 -31.41
CA TRP A 1049 8.79 11.57 -30.74
C TRP A 1049 9.71 12.00 -29.60
N TRP A 1050 9.23 11.87 -28.37
CA TRP A 1050 10.05 12.04 -27.19
C TRP A 1050 10.76 10.74 -26.82
N ASN A 1051 11.93 10.89 -26.22
CA ASN A 1051 12.53 9.80 -25.48
C ASN A 1051 11.90 9.71 -24.11
N LEU A 1052 12.12 8.58 -23.46
CA LEU A 1052 11.64 8.32 -22.12
C LEU A 1052 12.36 9.17 -21.03
N LYS A 1053 13.45 9.89 -21.38
CA LYS A 1053 14.07 10.91 -20.52
C LYS A 1053 13.38 12.26 -20.60
N ASP A 1054 12.67 12.51 -21.70
CA ASP A 1054 11.98 13.77 -21.92
C ASP A 1054 10.59 13.64 -21.28
N GLN A 1055 10.12 14.70 -20.60
CA GLN A 1055 8.72 14.71 -20.19
C GLN A 1055 7.85 14.69 -21.46
N PRO A 1056 6.74 13.92 -21.47
CA PRO A 1056 5.80 13.96 -22.59
C PRO A 1056 5.41 15.42 -22.84
N HIS A 1057 5.53 15.86 -24.09
CA HIS A 1057 5.33 17.25 -24.45
C HIS A 1057 4.74 17.39 -25.84
N THR A 1058 4.22 18.58 -26.13
CA THR A 1058 3.75 18.94 -27.45
C THR A 1058 4.20 20.35 -27.80
N ASP A 1059 4.50 20.55 -29.08
CA ASP A 1059 4.70 21.88 -29.66
C ASP A 1059 3.37 22.36 -30.22
N MET A 1060 2.89 23.49 -29.73
CA MET A 1060 1.59 24.05 -30.08
C MET A 1060 1.74 25.33 -30.87
N VAL A 1061 0.95 25.47 -31.93
CA VAL A 1061 0.73 26.75 -32.60
C VAL A 1061 -0.74 27.11 -32.40
N ILE A 1062 -0.98 28.23 -31.73
CA ILE A 1062 -2.31 28.78 -31.52
C ILE A 1062 -2.45 29.99 -32.44
N THR A 1063 -3.48 29.98 -33.28
CA THR A 1063 -3.84 31.11 -34.13
C THR A 1063 -5.13 31.74 -33.60
N THR A 1064 -5.07 33.01 -33.24
CA THR A 1064 -6.23 33.78 -32.79
C THR A 1064 -7.08 34.23 -33.97
N GLU A 1065 -8.33 34.62 -33.70
CA GLU A 1065 -9.29 35.06 -34.72
C GLU A 1065 -8.80 36.27 -35.55
N ASP A 1066 -7.97 37.12 -34.96
CA ASP A 1066 -7.31 38.26 -35.61
C ASP A 1066 -6.06 37.87 -36.42
N GLY A 1067 -5.74 36.58 -36.52
CA GLY A 1067 -4.67 36.03 -37.34
C GLY A 1067 -3.27 36.04 -36.69
N HIS A 1068 -3.14 36.41 -35.42
CA HIS A 1068 -1.86 36.32 -34.71
C HIS A 1068 -1.52 34.86 -34.37
N HIS A 1069 -0.27 34.48 -34.63
CA HIS A 1069 0.25 33.14 -34.34
C HIS A 1069 1.13 33.15 -33.09
N TYR A 1070 0.78 32.31 -32.11
CA TYR A 1070 1.55 32.09 -30.89
C TYR A 1070 2.12 30.67 -30.90
N SER A 1071 3.44 30.55 -30.88
CA SER A 1071 4.13 29.27 -30.80
C SER A 1071 4.55 28.98 -29.36
N HIS A 1072 4.16 27.81 -28.85
CA HIS A 1072 4.53 27.28 -27.54
C HIS A 1072 5.30 26.00 -27.76
N TRP A 1073 6.54 25.96 -27.30
CA TRP A 1073 7.43 24.81 -27.48
C TRP A 1073 7.47 24.00 -26.19
N ASN A 1074 7.57 22.67 -26.30
CA ASN A 1074 7.77 21.78 -25.16
C ASN A 1074 6.69 21.91 -24.05
N VAL A 1075 5.42 22.10 -24.44
CA VAL A 1075 4.29 22.17 -23.50
C VAL A 1075 4.07 20.79 -22.88
N PRO A 1076 4.14 20.62 -21.54
CA PRO A 1076 3.98 19.33 -20.89
C PRO A 1076 2.62 18.69 -21.19
N THR A 1077 2.63 17.39 -21.45
CA THR A 1077 1.43 16.57 -21.60
C THR A 1077 1.38 15.56 -20.45
N PHE A 1078 0.22 15.44 -19.82
CA PHE A 1078 0.04 14.56 -18.65
C PHE A 1078 -0.42 13.14 -19.05
N SER A 1079 -0.65 12.89 -20.34
CA SER A 1079 -1.25 11.67 -20.87
C SER A 1079 -0.91 11.44 -22.35
N HIS A 1080 -1.12 10.20 -22.84
CA HIS A 1080 -1.01 9.84 -24.27
C HIS A 1080 -2.23 10.31 -25.11
N MET A 1081 -3.06 11.22 -24.57
CA MET A 1081 -4.34 11.61 -25.18
C MET A 1081 -4.15 12.41 -26.48
N LEU A 1082 -3.01 13.09 -26.65
CA LEU A 1082 -2.69 13.85 -27.87
C LEU A 1082 -2.01 13.01 -28.97
N GLU A 1083 -1.75 11.72 -28.72
CA GLU A 1083 -1.17 10.79 -29.69
C GLU A 1083 -1.88 9.42 -29.68
N PRO A 1084 -3.21 9.39 -29.97
CA PRO A 1084 -3.96 8.15 -30.04
C PRO A 1084 -3.43 7.21 -31.15
N ARG A 1085 -3.71 5.92 -31.02
CA ARG A 1085 -3.34 4.90 -32.00
C ARG A 1085 -4.57 4.26 -32.65
N VAL A 1086 -4.54 4.13 -33.98
CA VAL A 1086 -5.56 3.40 -34.77
C VAL A 1086 -5.24 1.90 -34.95
N TYR A 1087 -4.53 1.30 -33.99
CA TYR A 1087 -4.16 -0.12 -34.05
C TYR A 1087 -5.31 -0.98 -33.53
N SER A 1088 -5.99 -1.72 -34.40
CA SER A 1088 -7.07 -2.65 -34.05
C SER A 1088 -6.70 -4.15 -33.93
N PRO A 1089 -5.56 -4.67 -34.46
CA PRO A 1089 -5.27 -6.11 -34.37
C PRO A 1089 -5.13 -6.65 -32.94
N LEU A 1090 -5.49 -7.93 -32.74
CA LEU A 1090 -5.25 -8.71 -31.52
C LEU A 1090 -5.91 -8.14 -30.25
N GLY A 1091 -7.10 -7.55 -30.40
CA GLY A 1091 -7.87 -7.01 -29.27
C GLY A 1091 -7.20 -5.82 -28.57
N TYR A 1092 -6.33 -5.07 -29.27
CA TYR A 1092 -5.67 -3.90 -28.69
C TYR A 1092 -6.68 -2.83 -28.25
N SER A 1093 -6.37 -2.18 -27.13
CA SER A 1093 -7.06 -0.98 -26.67
C SER A 1093 -6.04 0.13 -26.41
N ASN A 1094 -6.42 1.38 -26.69
CA ASN A 1094 -5.61 2.56 -26.32
C ASN A 1094 -5.43 2.68 -24.80
N PHE A 1095 -6.26 2.02 -23.98
CA PHE A 1095 -6.02 1.87 -22.54
C PHE A 1095 -4.71 1.16 -22.21
N GLY A 1096 -4.21 0.32 -23.13
CA GLY A 1096 -2.90 -0.31 -23.03
C GLY A 1096 -1.74 0.67 -23.01
N GLU A 1097 -1.90 1.93 -23.41
CA GLU A 1097 -0.85 2.95 -23.24
C GLU A 1097 -0.78 3.51 -21.81
N TYR A 1098 -1.85 3.38 -21.02
CA TYR A 1098 -1.93 3.88 -19.65
C TYR A 1098 -1.65 2.83 -18.59
N ASN A 1099 -2.02 1.57 -18.84
CA ASN A 1099 -1.82 0.49 -17.88
C ASN A 1099 -1.52 -0.83 -18.61
N ALA A 1100 -0.49 -1.55 -18.17
CA ALA A 1100 -0.09 -2.81 -18.79
C ALA A 1100 -1.12 -3.93 -18.61
N LEU A 1101 -2.05 -3.83 -17.65
CA LEU A 1101 -3.17 -4.77 -17.50
C LEU A 1101 -4.05 -4.84 -18.76
N TYR A 1102 -4.11 -3.76 -19.55
CA TYR A 1102 -4.83 -3.72 -20.82
C TYR A 1102 -3.94 -4.00 -22.04
N ARG A 1103 -2.64 -4.32 -21.82
CA ARG A 1103 -1.74 -4.78 -22.89
C ARG A 1103 -1.87 -6.30 -23.02
N HIS A 1104 -2.41 -6.76 -24.13
CA HIS A 1104 -2.45 -8.18 -24.44
C HIS A 1104 -1.05 -8.68 -24.83
N HIS A 1105 -0.56 -9.68 -24.11
CA HIS A 1105 0.61 -10.45 -24.52
C HIS A 1105 0.21 -11.37 -25.68
N VAL A 1106 1.10 -11.55 -26.65
CA VAL A 1106 0.82 -12.27 -27.90
C VAL A 1106 1.78 -13.44 -28.03
N CYS A 1107 1.24 -14.62 -28.32
CA CYS A 1107 1.97 -15.80 -28.74
C CYS A 1107 1.95 -15.88 -30.27
N ASP A 1108 3.11 -16.08 -30.91
CA ASP A 1108 3.27 -16.03 -32.37
C ASP A 1108 3.94 -17.31 -32.88
N LEU A 1109 3.26 -18.02 -33.78
CA LEU A 1109 3.70 -19.32 -34.33
C LEU A 1109 3.97 -19.19 -35.83
N GLN A 1110 5.25 -19.23 -36.23
CA GLN A 1110 5.69 -19.05 -37.62
C GLN A 1110 6.72 -20.11 -38.01
N GLY A 1111 6.43 -20.90 -39.05
CA GLY A 1111 7.26 -22.06 -39.39
C GLY A 1111 7.40 -23.00 -38.19
N ASN A 1112 8.63 -23.33 -37.80
CA ASN A 1112 8.91 -24.11 -36.58
C ASN A 1112 9.20 -23.23 -35.35
N GLY A 1113 9.25 -21.90 -35.49
CA GLY A 1113 9.46 -20.98 -34.37
C GLY A 1113 8.15 -20.61 -33.67
N LEU A 1114 8.13 -20.78 -32.34
CA LEU A 1114 7.08 -20.32 -31.44
C LEU A 1114 7.63 -19.23 -30.53
N ARG A 1115 7.09 -18.03 -30.63
CA ARG A 1115 7.34 -16.97 -29.64
C ARG A 1115 6.24 -17.01 -28.58
N THR A 1116 6.62 -17.21 -27.33
CA THR A 1116 5.72 -17.28 -26.17
C THR A 1116 5.24 -15.90 -25.71
N PHE A 1117 4.26 -15.86 -24.81
CA PHE A 1117 3.62 -14.62 -24.31
C PHE A 1117 4.56 -13.66 -23.58
N ASP A 1118 5.55 -14.21 -22.87
CA ASP A 1118 6.67 -13.51 -22.22
C ASP A 1118 7.75 -13.06 -23.21
N GLY A 1119 7.69 -13.51 -24.47
CA GLY A 1119 8.55 -13.07 -25.56
C GLY A 1119 9.75 -13.95 -25.84
N SER A 1120 9.89 -15.09 -25.16
CA SER A 1120 10.88 -16.13 -25.44
C SER A 1120 10.59 -16.82 -26.77
N VAL A 1121 11.63 -17.24 -27.50
CA VAL A 1121 11.48 -17.93 -28.80
C VAL A 1121 11.94 -19.37 -28.66
N VAL A 1122 11.06 -20.30 -28.96
CA VAL A 1122 11.25 -21.75 -28.85
C VAL A 1122 11.11 -22.37 -30.24
N GLU A 1123 11.96 -23.33 -30.57
CA GLU A 1123 11.85 -24.10 -31.81
C GLU A 1123 11.06 -25.39 -31.56
N LEU A 1124 9.99 -25.59 -32.32
CA LEU A 1124 9.15 -26.78 -32.25
C LEU A 1124 9.74 -27.90 -33.12
N PRO A 1125 9.70 -29.17 -32.67
CA PRO A 1125 10.23 -30.30 -33.42
C PRO A 1125 9.49 -30.47 -34.76
N ASP A 1126 10.19 -30.88 -35.81
CA ASP A 1126 9.63 -31.05 -37.16
C ASP A 1126 8.83 -32.37 -37.29
N THR A 1127 7.53 -32.30 -37.02
CA THR A 1127 6.59 -33.44 -37.06
C THR A 1127 5.21 -33.01 -37.57
N ASP A 1128 4.48 -33.94 -38.18
CA ASP A 1128 3.10 -33.81 -38.67
C ASP A 1128 2.02 -34.09 -37.60
N CYS A 1129 2.45 -34.43 -36.37
CA CYS A 1129 1.59 -34.63 -35.22
C CYS A 1129 1.01 -33.30 -34.69
N TRP A 1130 -0.12 -33.39 -33.97
CA TRP A 1130 -0.66 -32.25 -33.23
C TRP A 1130 0.24 -31.86 -32.06
N LYS A 1131 0.64 -30.59 -32.00
CA LYS A 1131 1.50 -30.02 -30.95
C LYS A 1131 0.71 -29.01 -30.13
N VAL A 1132 0.92 -28.99 -28.82
CA VAL A 1132 0.38 -27.97 -27.93
C VAL A 1132 1.11 -26.65 -28.17
N VAL A 1133 0.38 -25.65 -28.66
CA VAL A 1133 0.90 -24.29 -28.84
C VAL A 1133 0.72 -23.49 -27.55
N THR A 1134 -0.47 -23.60 -26.94
CA THR A 1134 -0.79 -23.00 -25.65
C THR A 1134 -1.95 -23.74 -24.99
N ARG A 1135 -1.95 -23.79 -23.65
CA ARG A 1135 -2.98 -24.43 -22.81
C ARG A 1135 -3.25 -23.55 -21.59
N ASP A 1136 -4.49 -23.54 -21.13
CA ASP A 1136 -4.84 -23.04 -19.79
C ASP A 1136 -4.53 -24.09 -18.72
N CYS A 1137 -3.57 -23.80 -17.83
CA CYS A 1137 -3.18 -24.69 -16.72
C CYS A 1137 -3.91 -24.39 -15.40
N SER A 1138 -4.94 -23.55 -15.39
CA SER A 1138 -5.83 -23.40 -14.23
C SER A 1138 -6.67 -24.67 -14.00
N PRO A 1139 -7.24 -24.88 -12.79
CA PRO A 1139 -8.07 -26.06 -12.48
C PRO A 1139 -9.23 -26.30 -13.46
N ASN A 1140 -9.66 -25.25 -14.17
CA ASN A 1140 -10.81 -25.25 -15.06
C ASN A 1140 -10.43 -25.40 -16.53
N GLN A 1141 -9.13 -25.32 -16.83
CA GLN A 1141 -8.51 -25.60 -18.12
C GLN A 1141 -9.33 -25.03 -19.30
N ARG A 1142 -9.56 -23.73 -19.43
CA ARG A 1142 -10.67 -23.23 -20.29
C ARG A 1142 -10.45 -23.36 -21.79
N PHE A 1143 -9.19 -23.42 -22.22
CA PHE A 1143 -8.85 -23.58 -23.63
C PHE A 1143 -7.58 -24.40 -23.86
N LEU A 1144 -7.50 -25.01 -25.04
CA LEU A 1144 -6.33 -25.73 -25.52
C LEU A 1144 -6.17 -25.45 -27.01
N LEU A 1145 -4.99 -24.96 -27.41
CA LEU A 1145 -4.66 -24.71 -28.80
C LEU A 1145 -3.62 -25.71 -29.28
N LEU A 1146 -3.97 -26.44 -30.34
CA LEU A 1146 -3.13 -27.40 -31.03
C LEU A 1146 -2.86 -26.94 -32.46
N ALA A 1147 -1.64 -27.16 -32.93
CA ALA A 1147 -1.27 -26.96 -34.33
C ALA A 1147 -0.48 -28.15 -34.87
N ARG A 1148 -0.66 -28.45 -36.16
CA ARG A 1148 0.13 -29.47 -36.88
C ARG A 1148 0.58 -28.96 -38.24
N ALA A 1149 1.65 -29.53 -38.79
CA ALA A 1149 2.05 -29.30 -40.17
C ALA A 1149 1.12 -30.07 -41.13
N THR A 1150 0.84 -29.48 -42.30
CA THR A 1150 -0.14 -30.03 -43.28
C THR A 1150 0.47 -30.38 -44.64
N GLY A 1151 1.78 -30.22 -44.83
CA GLY A 1151 2.48 -30.53 -46.09
C GLY A 1151 2.10 -29.63 -47.29
N ASN A 1152 1.02 -28.86 -47.19
CA ASN A 1152 0.55 -27.93 -48.22
C ASN A 1152 1.32 -26.59 -48.16
N PRO A 1153 2.01 -26.17 -49.23
CA PRO A 1153 2.77 -24.91 -49.25
C PRO A 1153 1.89 -23.65 -49.15
N SER A 1154 0.62 -23.72 -49.55
CA SER A 1154 -0.35 -22.61 -49.44
C SER A 1154 -0.94 -22.49 -48.03
N PHE A 1155 -1.04 -23.59 -47.30
CA PHE A 1155 -1.53 -23.65 -45.92
C PHE A 1155 -0.66 -24.62 -45.13
N ALA A 1156 0.49 -24.15 -44.63
CA ALA A 1156 1.53 -24.98 -44.03
C ALA A 1156 1.15 -25.58 -42.65
N LYS A 1157 0.08 -25.07 -42.04
CA LYS A 1157 -0.41 -25.51 -40.73
C LYS A 1157 -1.92 -25.81 -40.76
N ALA A 1158 -2.36 -26.67 -39.86
CA ALA A 1158 -3.75 -26.79 -39.44
C ALA A 1158 -3.87 -26.49 -37.94
N LEU A 1159 -5.04 -25.98 -37.55
CA LEU A 1159 -5.32 -25.52 -36.21
C LEU A 1159 -6.51 -26.26 -35.61
N LYS A 1160 -6.39 -26.62 -34.33
CA LYS A 1160 -7.46 -27.22 -33.53
C LYS A 1160 -7.49 -26.52 -32.19
N LEU A 1161 -8.59 -25.84 -31.91
CA LEU A 1161 -8.82 -25.06 -30.71
C LEU A 1161 -10.00 -25.67 -29.95
N PHE A 1162 -9.80 -25.93 -28.66
CA PHE A 1162 -10.88 -26.22 -27.74
C PHE A 1162 -11.18 -24.97 -26.93
N ILE A 1163 -12.44 -24.52 -26.95
CA ILE A 1163 -12.97 -23.48 -26.07
C ILE A 1163 -14.05 -24.14 -25.21
N HIS A 1164 -13.79 -24.27 -23.91
CA HIS A 1164 -14.64 -25.01 -22.99
C HIS A 1164 -14.87 -26.47 -23.45
N LYS A 1165 -16.05 -26.81 -23.97
CA LYS A 1165 -16.40 -28.13 -24.52
C LYS A 1165 -16.44 -28.16 -26.06
N THR A 1166 -16.44 -26.99 -26.69
CA THR A 1166 -16.61 -26.85 -28.14
C THR A 1166 -15.27 -26.98 -28.84
N LYS A 1167 -15.22 -27.80 -29.89
CA LYS A 1167 -14.06 -28.03 -30.74
C LYS A 1167 -14.16 -27.19 -32.01
N VAL A 1168 -13.17 -26.34 -32.25
CA VAL A 1168 -13.02 -25.53 -33.47
C VAL A 1168 -11.82 -26.03 -34.26
N GLU A 1169 -12.01 -26.40 -35.52
CA GLU A 1169 -10.94 -26.84 -36.42
C GLU A 1169 -10.87 -25.93 -37.65
N ILE A 1170 -9.66 -25.44 -37.95
CA ILE A 1170 -9.36 -24.65 -39.14
C ILE A 1170 -8.28 -25.38 -39.94
N LEU A 1171 -8.64 -25.93 -41.09
CA LEU A 1171 -7.77 -26.78 -41.90
C LEU A 1171 -8.14 -26.74 -43.38
N SER A 1172 -7.20 -27.11 -44.24
CA SER A 1172 -7.44 -27.39 -45.67
C SER A 1172 -7.62 -28.90 -45.88
N VAL A 1173 -8.56 -29.30 -46.74
CA VAL A 1173 -8.94 -30.71 -46.96
C VAL A 1173 -8.27 -31.32 -48.21
N ALA A 1174 -7.88 -30.47 -49.17
CA ALA A 1174 -7.21 -30.83 -50.42
C ALA A 1174 -6.25 -29.70 -50.85
N GLU A 1175 -5.22 -30.01 -51.64
CA GLU A 1175 -4.19 -29.04 -52.09
C GLU A 1175 -4.78 -27.77 -52.74
N ASP A 1176 -5.90 -27.93 -53.46
CA ASP A 1176 -6.60 -26.84 -54.17
C ASP A 1176 -7.81 -26.25 -53.41
N SER A 1177 -8.11 -26.76 -52.20
CA SER A 1177 -9.22 -26.26 -51.38
C SER A 1177 -8.76 -25.15 -50.44
N GLY A 1178 -9.54 -24.05 -50.37
CA GLY A 1178 -9.36 -23.02 -49.34
C GLY A 1178 -9.53 -23.56 -47.92
N LEU A 1179 -9.16 -22.76 -46.93
CA LEU A 1179 -9.39 -23.09 -45.51
C LEU A 1179 -10.89 -23.32 -45.26
N ILE A 1180 -11.19 -24.37 -44.48
CA ILE A 1180 -12.55 -24.63 -43.98
C ILE A 1180 -12.59 -24.51 -42.46
N LEU A 1181 -13.70 -24.00 -41.95
CA LEU A 1181 -14.04 -23.94 -40.54
C LEU A 1181 -14.95 -25.12 -40.19
N ARG A 1182 -14.59 -25.90 -39.16
CA ARG A 1182 -15.47 -26.89 -38.54
C ARG A 1182 -15.68 -26.59 -37.07
N VAL A 1183 -16.92 -26.69 -36.61
CA VAL A 1183 -17.31 -26.57 -35.20
C VAL A 1183 -17.99 -27.88 -34.80
N ASP A 1184 -17.44 -28.55 -33.79
CA ASP A 1184 -17.83 -29.90 -33.34
C ASP A 1184 -17.95 -30.92 -34.49
N GLY A 1185 -17.03 -30.82 -35.46
CA GLY A 1185 -16.98 -31.70 -36.64
C GLY A 1185 -17.90 -31.31 -37.79
N SER A 1186 -18.81 -30.34 -37.60
CA SER A 1186 -19.70 -29.83 -38.64
C SER A 1186 -19.07 -28.66 -39.39
N LYS A 1187 -19.14 -28.65 -40.73
CA LYS A 1187 -18.64 -27.52 -41.53
C LYS A 1187 -19.58 -26.33 -41.36
N VAL A 1188 -19.01 -25.16 -41.09
CA VAL A 1188 -19.73 -23.91 -40.86
C VAL A 1188 -19.27 -22.85 -41.87
N GLU A 1189 -20.20 -22.05 -42.40
CA GLU A 1189 -19.89 -20.94 -43.30
C GLU A 1189 -19.76 -19.64 -42.51
N ALA A 1190 -18.59 -18.98 -42.65
CA ALA A 1190 -18.36 -17.62 -42.21
C ALA A 1190 -17.97 -16.81 -43.46
N THR A 1191 -18.56 -15.62 -43.64
CA THR A 1191 -18.27 -14.69 -44.75
C THR A 1191 -17.88 -13.32 -44.18
N PRO A 1192 -17.15 -12.48 -44.94
CA PRO A 1192 -16.76 -11.15 -44.44
C PRO A 1192 -17.96 -10.28 -44.03
N GLU A 1193 -19.12 -10.44 -44.68
CA GLU A 1193 -20.36 -9.72 -44.33
C GLU A 1193 -21.19 -10.40 -43.24
N ARG A 1194 -20.98 -11.70 -42.97
CA ARG A 1194 -21.71 -12.47 -41.96
C ARG A 1194 -20.74 -13.35 -41.17
N PRO A 1195 -20.24 -12.86 -40.02
CA PRO A 1195 -19.43 -13.66 -39.12
C PRO A 1195 -20.26 -14.77 -38.48
N TYR A 1196 -19.60 -15.87 -38.11
CA TYR A 1196 -20.27 -16.97 -37.42
C TYR A 1196 -20.17 -16.78 -35.91
N SER A 1197 -21.31 -16.68 -35.21
CA SER A 1197 -21.38 -16.64 -33.75
C SER A 1197 -21.86 -17.98 -33.21
N HIS A 1198 -21.14 -18.54 -32.24
CA HIS A 1198 -21.50 -19.77 -31.54
C HIS A 1198 -21.97 -19.43 -30.12
N THR A 1199 -23.21 -19.80 -29.78
CA THR A 1199 -23.83 -19.54 -28.47
C THR A 1199 -23.90 -20.79 -27.62
N ASP A 1200 -23.70 -20.64 -26.30
CA ASP A 1200 -23.89 -21.67 -25.29
C ASP A 1200 -24.76 -21.10 -24.16
N HIS A 1201 -25.90 -21.73 -23.85
CA HIS A 1201 -26.93 -21.22 -22.91
C HIS A 1201 -27.38 -19.77 -23.22
N ASP A 1202 -27.69 -19.48 -24.49
CA ASP A 1202 -28.13 -18.16 -24.98
C ASP A 1202 -27.10 -17.01 -24.85
N VAL A 1203 -25.83 -17.33 -24.57
CA VAL A 1203 -24.72 -16.37 -24.51
C VAL A 1203 -23.67 -16.71 -25.57
N GLU A 1204 -23.16 -15.71 -26.29
CA GLU A 1204 -22.09 -15.90 -27.28
C GLU A 1204 -20.79 -16.42 -26.63
N LEU A 1205 -20.39 -17.64 -27.00
CA LEU A 1205 -19.16 -18.30 -26.53
C LEU A 1205 -17.94 -17.80 -27.32
N PHE A 1206 -18.06 -17.74 -28.65
CA PHE A 1206 -17.06 -17.18 -29.55
C PHE A 1206 -17.67 -16.79 -30.91
N GLU A 1207 -17.00 -15.88 -31.59
CA GLU A 1207 -17.30 -15.41 -32.94
C GLU A 1207 -16.13 -15.76 -33.88
N VAL A 1208 -16.42 -16.12 -35.13
CA VAL A 1208 -15.43 -16.36 -36.18
C VAL A 1208 -15.66 -15.41 -37.35
N LYS A 1209 -14.67 -14.55 -37.61
CA LYS A 1209 -14.62 -13.64 -38.76
C LYS A 1209 -13.70 -14.22 -39.81
N THR A 1210 -14.04 -14.01 -41.08
CA THR A 1210 -13.17 -14.35 -42.20
C THR A 1210 -12.77 -13.09 -42.95
N HIS A 1211 -11.51 -13.04 -43.34
CA HIS A 1211 -10.93 -12.04 -44.22
C HIS A 1211 -10.30 -12.78 -45.41
N ASP A 1212 -10.12 -12.14 -46.57
CA ASP A 1212 -9.72 -12.76 -47.87
C ASP A 1212 -8.96 -14.10 -47.81
N LYS A 1213 -7.93 -14.24 -46.95
CA LYS A 1213 -7.09 -15.44 -46.80
C LYS A 1213 -6.88 -15.98 -45.38
N TRP A 1214 -7.55 -15.43 -44.36
CA TRP A 1214 -7.26 -15.76 -42.94
C TRP A 1214 -8.52 -15.69 -42.07
N TYR A 1215 -8.49 -16.41 -40.95
CA TYR A 1215 -9.59 -16.48 -39.99
C TYR A 1215 -9.22 -15.77 -38.68
N GLU A 1216 -10.19 -15.08 -38.10
CA GLU A 1216 -10.10 -14.52 -36.76
C GLU A 1216 -11.15 -15.19 -35.87
N VAL A 1217 -10.71 -15.82 -34.78
CA VAL A 1217 -11.60 -16.41 -33.76
C VAL A 1217 -11.50 -15.57 -32.50
N VAL A 1218 -12.63 -15.01 -32.07
CA VAL A 1218 -12.73 -14.12 -30.91
C VAL A 1218 -13.67 -14.72 -29.87
N SER A 1219 -13.16 -15.06 -28.69
CA SER A 1219 -13.99 -15.39 -27.53
C SER A 1219 -13.87 -14.28 -26.49
N LYS A 1220 -14.88 -13.40 -26.43
CA LYS A 1220 -14.93 -12.31 -25.44
C LYS A 1220 -15.04 -12.84 -23.98
N PRO A 1221 -15.88 -13.85 -23.67
CA PRO A 1221 -15.99 -14.39 -22.31
C PRO A 1221 -14.67 -14.98 -21.78
N TYR A 1222 -13.91 -15.63 -22.65
CA TYR A 1222 -12.62 -16.21 -22.30
C TYR A 1222 -11.43 -15.34 -22.72
N GLY A 1223 -11.63 -14.12 -23.22
CA GLY A 1223 -10.56 -13.22 -23.67
C GLY A 1223 -9.56 -13.85 -24.65
N ILE A 1224 -10.02 -14.69 -25.58
CA ILE A 1224 -9.18 -15.34 -26.58
C ILE A 1224 -9.31 -14.57 -27.90
N TYR A 1225 -8.19 -14.11 -28.44
CA TYR A 1225 -8.09 -13.50 -29.76
C TYR A 1225 -7.09 -14.30 -30.58
N LEU A 1226 -7.59 -15.04 -31.56
CA LEU A 1226 -6.78 -15.92 -32.40
C LEU A 1226 -6.87 -15.48 -33.86
N THR A 1227 -5.71 -15.26 -34.46
CA THR A 1227 -5.53 -14.89 -35.86
C THR A 1227 -4.76 -16.02 -36.54
N PHE A 1228 -5.33 -16.60 -37.60
CA PHE A 1228 -4.76 -17.75 -38.31
C PHE A 1228 -4.74 -17.56 -39.82
#